data_AF-A0A838LQ66-F1
#
_entry.id   AF-A0A838LQ66-F1
#
_cell.length_a   1.000
_cell.length_b   1.000
_cell.length_c   1.000
_cell.angle_alpha   90.00
_cell.angle_beta   90.00
_cell.angle_gamma   90.00
#
_symmetry.space_group_name_H-M   'P 1'
#
loop_
_entity.id
_entity.type
_entity.pdbx_description
1 polymer ?
#
loop_
_entity_poly.entity_id
_entity_poly.type
_entity_poly.pdbx_seq_one_letter_code
_entity_poly.pdbx_strand_id
1 'polypeptide(L)'
;MTSEGARGGTPADGMALLAAQSRSARSAIFQSKLRPAVNPAYLVERPRLHALLDQAVAAPLTLVVAPAGSGKTSLLRSWAAASELPHAWLSLDETDRDPVQLWRGVLAALEGVAPGCAAGCADLLRLPGGLHEAVGVLLDDLESRAAGDAVLVLDDLQLVDEEESVATSLALFVQHLPSWLHVVIASRRAPRLPVHRLRARGQMGEVHFAELRFSYAEASTMLSRLVPTLAPELLDEVAARAGGWAASIQLAALAARSSHAQGDLFVPSHDGDHHYLEDYVWQEILPSEPPGLVDLLLATSVVDRIDPGLAQILASRPDAVDQLARAEARGLFLTRIEPSGAFEMHALVREVLRSLVAKRSPERLTQLHGWAAGWHEAHGQSVSALEHWLRAGRPREALRLLAAEVAALSDGGHESTIVRTLAAIPESVASGDLDATVELAWCHLLVDRRRFLEMVDFLGAWAGDGAQIDGTRSARLAVLESIAATLRGSWNDGAGLARAALDTLGDAWWLDPLGRSAWSLVARDLALDEQWDESSRTTRTAVAALTVTPEQRLALEGIRALGDALAGRPVDALRIVAGARGACEVDNLAVLRTELSLAEAAAHRELGDLGAAQPLLLELVEDETETTPYARLLACLELTYARIDSDDLDGAREAFGRAAEIVETDVSGAGSRAWLSRAGAGLALASGEVEEARWWAAQVEDGFWGPVCRARVLLATGETGLAGDTLKTAEPRSVRHRVLLDALSSRTTGDQAEAERLLLEAVRQAAAQDLVQTLASEGPDLVEAVERLAWRAPGSWLARLRRAAVPGAVGATAAAVAPLEPLTERELEVLRLLPSRLTLREIADELFISINTLKFHLKVIYRKLGVASRAEAAETARALTSLRRTAQASSTRRR
;
A
#
# COMPACT_ATOMS: atom_id res chain seq x y z
N MET A 1 58.44 16.60 2.02
CA MET A 1 58.13 17.11 0.67
C MET A 1 56.67 16.76 0.40
N THR A 2 55.80 17.80 0.34
CA THR A 2 54.55 17.95 -0.47
C THR A 2 53.61 16.73 -0.64
N SER A 3 52.29 16.76 -0.48
CA SER A 3 51.26 17.79 -0.19
C SER A 3 49.90 17.06 0.03
N GLU A 4 48.97 17.68 0.77
CA GLU A 4 47.47 17.74 0.63
C GLU A 4 46.65 16.52 0.12
N GLY A 5 45.46 16.17 0.60
CA GLY A 5 44.48 16.93 1.39
C GLY A 5 43.21 16.12 1.74
N ALA A 6 42.31 16.79 2.47
CA ALA A 6 41.16 16.30 3.23
C ALA A 6 39.92 15.81 2.45
N ARG A 7 39.11 14.94 3.09
CA ARG A 7 37.62 14.85 3.02
C ARG A 7 37.14 14.22 4.35
N GLY A 8 36.32 14.81 5.22
CA GLY A 8 35.23 15.75 5.01
C GLY A 8 33.94 14.98 4.70
N GLY A 9 33.36 14.28 5.69
CA GLY A 9 32.04 13.66 5.58
C GLY A 9 30.98 14.75 5.46
N THR A 10 30.53 14.99 4.24
CA THR A 10 29.55 16.02 3.85
C THR A 10 28.12 15.67 4.28
N PRO A 11 27.18 16.64 4.26
CA PRO A 11 25.71 16.46 4.43
C PRO A 11 25.02 15.51 3.42
N ALA A 12 25.80 14.70 2.69
CA ALA A 12 25.38 13.81 1.63
C ALA A 12 24.69 12.51 2.14
N ASP A 13 24.92 12.08 3.38
CA ASP A 13 24.33 10.83 3.89
C ASP A 13 22.84 10.95 4.27
N GLY A 14 22.37 12.15 4.64
CA GLY A 14 20.94 12.43 4.81
C GLY A 14 20.21 12.60 3.48
N MET A 15 20.87 13.20 2.48
CA MET A 15 20.38 13.24 1.10
C MET A 15 20.36 11.86 0.44
N ALA A 16 21.23 10.92 0.84
CA ALA A 16 21.25 9.56 0.30
C ALA A 16 20.04 8.73 0.76
N LEU A 17 19.52 8.95 1.97
CA LEU A 17 18.32 8.30 2.48
C LEU A 17 17.05 8.87 1.82
N LEU A 18 16.97 10.21 1.69
CA LEU A 18 15.90 10.88 0.93
C LEU A 18 15.95 10.51 -0.56
N ALA A 19 17.15 10.41 -1.16
CA ALA A 19 17.31 9.96 -2.55
C ALA A 19 17.03 8.46 -2.74
N ALA A 20 17.08 7.64 -1.68
CA ALA A 20 16.64 6.25 -1.72
C ALA A 20 15.11 6.13 -1.66
N GLN A 21 14.43 6.97 -0.87
CA GLN A 21 12.98 7.10 -0.85
C GLN A 21 12.44 7.66 -2.19
N SER A 22 13.06 8.69 -2.76
CA SER A 22 12.73 9.20 -4.11
C SER A 22 13.06 8.19 -5.23
N ARG A 23 13.95 7.21 -4.99
CA ARG A 23 14.22 6.11 -5.93
C ARG A 23 13.17 5.00 -5.89
N SER A 24 12.55 4.74 -4.73
CA SER A 24 11.45 3.78 -4.59
C SER A 24 10.21 4.24 -5.35
N ALA A 25 9.83 5.52 -5.25
CA ALA A 25 8.76 6.11 -6.08
C ALA A 25 9.09 6.05 -7.58
N ARG A 26 10.37 6.16 -7.96
CA ARG A 26 10.84 6.01 -9.35
C ARG A 26 11.00 4.56 -9.82
N SER A 27 11.00 3.55 -8.94
CA SER A 27 11.25 2.16 -9.35
C SER A 27 10.01 1.44 -9.88
N ALA A 28 8.81 1.96 -9.59
CA ALA A 28 7.54 1.40 -10.07
C ALA A 28 7.03 2.04 -11.37
N ILE A 29 7.61 3.16 -11.81
CA ILE A 29 7.17 3.91 -12.99
C ILE A 29 8.22 3.79 -14.09
N PHE A 30 7.80 3.45 -15.31
CA PHE A 30 8.68 3.47 -16.48
C PHE A 30 9.22 4.90 -16.67
N GLN A 31 10.54 5.09 -16.57
CA GLN A 31 11.17 6.40 -16.76
C GLN A 31 10.84 7.05 -18.12
N SER A 32 10.42 6.26 -19.10
CA SER A 32 9.92 6.73 -20.38
C SER A 32 8.62 7.54 -20.29
N LYS A 33 7.78 7.31 -19.26
CA LYS A 33 6.59 8.15 -19.00
C LYS A 33 6.96 9.54 -18.51
N LEU A 34 8.07 9.66 -17.79
CA LEU A 34 8.51 10.89 -17.11
C LEU A 34 9.31 11.84 -18.02
N ARG A 35 9.44 11.50 -19.31
CA ARG A 35 10.20 12.30 -20.27
C ARG A 35 9.44 12.44 -21.57
N PRO A 36 9.50 13.62 -22.21
CA PRO A 36 9.03 13.74 -23.57
C PRO A 36 9.85 12.82 -24.49
N ALA A 37 9.20 12.08 -25.39
CA ALA A 37 9.92 11.28 -26.37
C ALA A 37 10.72 12.19 -27.33
N VAL A 38 11.81 11.65 -27.88
CA VAL A 38 12.77 12.42 -28.71
C VAL A 38 12.06 13.10 -29.88
N ASN A 39 12.41 14.37 -30.13
CA ASN A 39 11.88 15.12 -31.26
C ASN A 39 12.28 14.45 -32.59
N PRO A 40 11.32 14.13 -33.47
CA PRO A 40 11.65 13.56 -34.77
C PRO A 40 12.35 14.60 -35.65
N ALA A 41 13.26 14.16 -36.53
CA ALA A 41 14.03 15.06 -37.40
C ALA A 41 13.14 15.92 -38.35
N TYR A 42 11.93 15.46 -38.64
CA TYR A 42 10.96 16.20 -39.45
C TYR A 42 10.13 17.23 -38.67
N LEU A 43 10.31 17.34 -37.35
CA LEU A 43 9.59 18.31 -36.52
C LEU A 43 9.88 19.74 -37.00
N VAL A 44 8.83 20.48 -37.34
CA VAL A 44 8.94 21.91 -37.69
C VAL A 44 8.69 22.72 -36.43
N GLU A 45 9.64 23.59 -36.09
CA GLU A 45 9.46 24.56 -35.00
C GLU A 45 8.40 25.59 -35.37
N ARG A 46 7.54 25.92 -34.42
CA ARG A 46 6.40 26.83 -34.64
C ARG A 46 6.46 27.99 -33.65
N PRO A 47 7.33 29.00 -33.88
CA PRO A 47 7.57 30.08 -32.92
C PRO A 47 6.31 30.83 -32.47
N ARG A 48 5.33 30.98 -33.37
CA ARG A 48 4.04 31.60 -33.04
C ARG A 48 3.25 30.82 -31.97
N LEU A 49 3.38 29.49 -31.93
CA LEU A 49 2.71 28.64 -30.95
C LEU A 49 3.49 28.54 -29.65
N HIS A 50 4.83 28.64 -29.71
CA HIS A 50 5.63 28.80 -28.50
C HIS A 50 5.24 30.10 -27.80
N ALA A 51 5.18 31.22 -28.54
CA ALA A 51 4.74 32.50 -27.98
C ALA A 51 3.30 32.46 -27.43
N LEU A 52 2.40 31.70 -28.08
CA LEU A 52 1.04 31.48 -27.57
C LEU A 52 1.05 30.69 -26.26
N LEU A 53 1.85 29.63 -26.17
CA LEU A 53 2.00 28.84 -24.94
C LEU A 53 2.65 29.65 -23.81
N ASP A 54 3.68 30.45 -24.10
CA ASP A 54 4.31 31.33 -23.10
C ASP A 54 3.30 32.31 -22.50
N GLN A 55 2.38 32.83 -23.31
CA GLN A 55 1.28 33.68 -22.83
C GLN A 55 0.22 32.89 -22.06
N ALA A 56 -0.14 31.69 -22.51
CA ALA A 56 -1.14 30.86 -21.85
C ALA A 56 -0.66 30.35 -20.48
N VAL A 57 0.62 30.02 -20.36
CA VAL A 57 1.28 29.56 -19.13
C VAL A 57 1.41 30.66 -18.08
N ALA A 58 1.07 31.92 -18.40
CA ALA A 58 0.87 32.95 -17.37
C ALA A 58 -0.31 32.62 -16.42
N ALA A 59 -1.26 31.80 -16.86
CA ALA A 59 -2.31 31.26 -16.01
C ALA A 59 -1.82 30.00 -15.26
N PRO A 60 -2.36 29.70 -14.06
CA PRO A 60 -2.02 28.47 -13.33
C PRO A 60 -2.32 27.18 -14.11
N LEU A 61 -3.36 27.17 -14.93
CA LEU A 61 -3.75 26.03 -15.77
C LEU A 61 -3.78 26.42 -17.25
N THR A 62 -3.14 25.64 -18.11
CA THR A 62 -3.26 25.75 -19.57
C THR A 62 -3.83 24.45 -20.15
N LEU A 63 -4.93 24.56 -20.90
CA LEU A 63 -5.53 23.42 -21.59
C LEU A 63 -5.23 23.46 -23.09
N VAL A 64 -4.59 22.41 -23.60
CA VAL A 64 -4.35 22.20 -25.04
C VAL A 64 -5.31 21.13 -25.54
N VAL A 65 -6.44 21.56 -26.11
CA VAL A 65 -7.53 20.67 -26.54
C VAL A 65 -7.63 20.66 -28.06
N ALA A 66 -7.29 19.51 -28.65
CA ALA A 66 -7.41 19.31 -30.09
C ALA A 66 -7.49 17.82 -30.48
N PRO A 67 -8.08 17.48 -31.63
CA PRO A 67 -8.21 16.09 -32.10
C PRO A 67 -6.88 15.33 -32.16
N ALA A 68 -6.96 14.01 -32.25
CA ALA A 68 -5.79 13.17 -32.46
C ALA A 68 -5.00 13.60 -33.71
N GLY A 69 -3.67 13.48 -33.65
CA GLY A 69 -2.78 13.85 -34.77
C GLY A 69 -2.75 15.34 -35.14
N SER A 70 -3.28 16.24 -34.30
CA SER A 70 -3.12 17.70 -34.47
C SER A 70 -1.72 18.24 -34.13
N GLY A 71 -0.86 17.41 -33.54
CA GLY A 71 0.51 17.78 -33.14
C GLY A 71 0.63 18.38 -31.73
N LYS A 72 -0.35 18.19 -30.84
CA LYS A 72 -0.33 18.66 -29.43
C LYS A 72 0.96 18.24 -28.72
N THR A 73 1.20 16.94 -28.65
CA THR A 73 2.38 16.35 -28.02
C THR A 73 3.66 16.90 -28.63
N SER A 74 3.75 16.98 -29.96
CA SER A 74 4.92 17.54 -30.66
C SER A 74 5.14 19.03 -30.36
N LEU A 75 4.07 19.81 -30.23
CA LEU A 75 4.15 21.22 -29.82
C LEU A 75 4.70 21.33 -28.39
N LEU A 76 4.11 20.59 -27.44
CA LEU A 76 4.52 20.65 -26.04
C LEU A 76 5.97 20.21 -25.84
N ARG A 77 6.43 19.21 -26.61
CA ARG A 77 7.83 18.78 -26.63
C ARG A 77 8.77 19.86 -27.17
N SER A 78 8.41 20.45 -28.31
CA SER A 78 9.17 21.53 -28.95
C SER A 78 9.27 22.76 -28.04
N TRP A 79 8.16 23.11 -27.38
CA TRP A 79 8.08 24.21 -26.45
C TRP A 79 8.87 23.94 -25.16
N ALA A 80 8.71 22.76 -24.55
CA ALA A 80 9.46 22.38 -23.34
C ALA A 80 10.98 22.32 -23.57
N ALA A 81 11.42 21.92 -24.78
CA ALA A 81 12.83 21.94 -25.16
C ALA A 81 13.40 23.36 -25.38
N ALA A 82 12.55 24.32 -25.75
CA ALA A 82 12.93 25.71 -25.99
C ALA A 82 12.74 26.62 -24.75
N SER A 83 11.92 26.20 -23.79
CA SER A 83 11.64 26.94 -22.57
C SER A 83 12.80 26.88 -21.58
N GLU A 84 13.08 27.99 -20.91
CA GLU A 84 14.07 28.07 -19.83
C GLU A 84 13.48 27.68 -18.47
N LEU A 85 12.15 27.50 -18.36
CA LEU A 85 11.50 27.11 -17.12
C LEU A 85 11.76 25.62 -16.81
N PRO A 86 12.07 25.27 -15.55
CA PRO A 86 12.06 23.89 -15.09
C PRO A 86 10.73 23.22 -15.39
N HIS A 87 10.76 22.06 -16.04
CA HIS A 87 9.54 21.33 -16.38
C HIS A 87 9.60 19.87 -15.97
N ALA A 88 8.43 19.36 -15.58
CA ALA A 88 8.14 17.97 -15.34
C ALA A 88 7.18 17.47 -16.43
N TRP A 89 7.32 16.21 -16.84
CA TRP A 89 6.49 15.61 -17.88
C TRP A 89 5.90 14.29 -17.38
N LEU A 90 4.62 14.04 -17.66
CA LEU A 90 3.97 12.76 -17.47
C LEU A 90 3.10 12.43 -18.69
N SER A 91 3.46 11.36 -19.40
CA SER A 91 2.62 10.75 -20.45
C SER A 91 1.71 9.70 -19.82
N LEU A 92 0.40 9.85 -19.96
CA LEU A 92 -0.59 8.95 -19.38
C LEU A 92 -0.90 7.76 -20.30
N ASP A 93 -1.21 6.60 -19.72
CA ASP A 93 -1.70 5.40 -20.41
C ASP A 93 -2.90 4.74 -19.68
N GLU A 94 -3.34 3.56 -20.12
CA GLU A 94 -4.48 2.84 -19.53
C GLU A 94 -4.27 2.45 -18.05
N THR A 95 -3.02 2.30 -17.58
CA THR A 95 -2.73 1.95 -16.17
C THR A 95 -2.97 3.12 -15.23
N ASP A 96 -2.86 4.35 -15.73
CA ASP A 96 -3.09 5.59 -14.97
C ASP A 96 -4.59 5.90 -14.78
N ARG A 97 -5.48 5.03 -15.27
CA ARG A 97 -6.91 5.05 -14.90
C ARG A 97 -7.12 4.77 -13.42
N ASP A 98 -6.19 4.06 -12.79
CA ASP A 98 -6.18 3.93 -11.36
C ASP A 98 -5.67 5.23 -10.70
N PRO A 99 -6.46 5.88 -9.83
CA PRO A 99 -6.07 7.13 -9.21
C PRO A 99 -4.74 7.05 -8.45
N VAL A 100 -4.46 5.94 -7.79
CA VAL A 100 -3.21 5.77 -7.02
C VAL A 100 -2.02 5.75 -7.99
N GLN A 101 -2.15 5.07 -9.13
CA GLN A 101 -1.10 5.04 -10.16
C GLN A 101 -0.89 6.41 -10.81
N LEU A 102 -1.97 7.11 -11.15
CA LEU A 102 -1.91 8.47 -11.68
C LEU A 102 -1.11 9.36 -10.74
N TRP A 103 -1.46 9.37 -9.45
CA TRP A 103 -0.83 10.24 -8.47
C TRP A 103 0.60 9.84 -8.15
N ARG A 104 0.94 8.54 -8.15
CA ARG A 104 2.35 8.08 -8.14
C ARG A 104 3.11 8.64 -9.35
N GLY A 105 2.51 8.61 -10.54
CA GLY A 105 3.03 9.23 -11.76
C GLY A 105 3.29 10.73 -11.61
N VAL A 106 2.30 11.45 -11.10
CA VAL A 106 2.38 12.91 -10.86
C VAL A 106 3.46 13.24 -9.83
N LEU A 107 3.52 12.53 -8.70
CA LEU A 107 4.56 12.70 -7.69
C LEU A 107 5.96 12.44 -8.27
N ALA A 108 6.13 11.37 -9.04
CA ALA A 108 7.41 11.04 -9.65
C ALA A 108 7.86 12.09 -10.69
N ALA A 109 6.92 12.71 -11.40
CA ALA A 109 7.18 13.83 -12.30
C ALA A 109 7.56 15.09 -11.52
N LEU A 110 6.77 15.45 -10.48
CA LEU A 110 6.99 16.62 -9.63
C LEU A 110 8.32 16.56 -8.87
N GLU A 111 8.78 15.36 -8.50
CA GLU A 111 10.08 15.16 -7.85
C GLU A 111 11.26 15.68 -8.70
N GLY A 112 11.06 15.84 -10.02
CA GLY A 112 12.03 16.45 -10.94
C GLY A 112 12.15 17.98 -10.79
N VAL A 113 11.08 18.66 -10.39
CA VAL A 113 11.01 20.14 -10.26
C VAL A 113 10.96 20.60 -8.79
N ALA A 114 10.44 19.77 -7.90
CA ALA A 114 10.34 20.01 -6.46
C ALA A 114 10.81 18.78 -5.66
N PRO A 115 12.13 18.55 -5.53
CA PRO A 115 12.66 17.35 -4.89
C PRO A 115 12.20 17.18 -3.43
N GLY A 116 11.69 16.00 -3.07
CA GLY A 116 11.20 15.65 -1.75
C GLY A 116 9.74 15.99 -1.48
N CYS A 117 8.97 16.48 -2.47
CA CYS A 117 7.53 16.74 -2.30
C CYS A 117 6.71 15.44 -2.21
N ALA A 118 7.29 14.32 -2.67
CA ALA A 118 6.61 13.02 -2.62
C ALA A 118 6.62 12.37 -1.23
N ALA A 119 7.46 12.81 -0.28
CA ALA A 119 7.71 12.06 0.97
C ALA A 119 6.47 11.93 1.86
N GLY A 120 5.73 13.03 2.12
CA GLY A 120 4.52 12.98 2.95
C GLY A 120 3.32 12.34 2.25
N CYS A 121 3.22 12.50 0.92
CA CYS A 121 2.07 12.04 0.15
C CYS A 121 2.16 10.57 -0.29
N ALA A 122 3.38 10.05 -0.50
CA ALA A 122 3.57 8.69 -0.97
C ALA A 122 3.00 7.67 0.02
N ASP A 123 3.10 7.94 1.32
CA ASP A 123 2.52 7.09 2.36
C ASP A 123 0.99 7.19 2.38
N LEU A 124 0.42 8.39 2.25
CA LEU A 124 -1.03 8.60 2.20
C LEU A 124 -1.69 7.99 0.95
N LEU A 125 -1.00 8.00 -0.21
CA LEU A 125 -1.49 7.33 -1.43
C LEU A 125 -1.51 5.81 -1.33
N ARG A 126 -0.82 5.24 -0.34
CA ARG A 126 -0.90 3.80 -0.04
C ARG A 126 -2.16 3.47 0.77
N LEU A 127 -2.73 4.46 1.45
CA LEU A 127 -3.92 4.26 2.30
C LEU A 127 -5.21 4.22 1.45
N PRO A 128 -6.08 3.21 1.59
CA PRO A 128 -7.41 3.19 0.97
C PRO A 128 -8.22 4.44 1.34
N GLY A 129 -8.73 5.17 0.35
CA GLY A 129 -9.49 6.41 0.57
C GLY A 129 -8.63 7.65 0.90
N GLY A 130 -7.33 7.48 1.17
CA GLY A 130 -6.38 8.56 1.47
C GLY A 130 -6.06 9.50 0.31
N LEU A 131 -6.61 9.26 -0.88
CA LEU A 131 -6.34 10.03 -2.10
C LEU A 131 -6.54 11.54 -1.93
N HIS A 132 -7.68 11.97 -1.37
CA HIS A 132 -7.98 13.39 -1.23
C HIS A 132 -7.05 14.07 -0.22
N GLU A 133 -6.76 13.38 0.90
CA GLU A 133 -5.84 13.86 1.92
C GLU A 133 -4.41 13.92 1.39
N ALA A 134 -3.97 12.89 0.64
CA ALA A 134 -2.67 12.86 -0.01
C ALA A 134 -2.47 14.03 -0.98
N VAL A 135 -3.50 14.36 -1.77
CA VAL A 135 -3.48 15.54 -2.66
C VAL A 135 -3.50 16.83 -1.85
N GLY A 136 -4.21 16.90 -0.73
CA GLY A 136 -4.19 18.04 0.19
C GLY A 136 -2.80 18.30 0.78
N VAL A 137 -2.18 17.26 1.35
CA VAL A 137 -0.81 17.32 1.89
C VAL A 137 0.19 17.68 0.80
N LEU A 138 0.00 17.18 -0.43
CA LEU A 138 0.85 17.55 -1.57
C LEU A 138 0.77 19.06 -1.84
N LEU A 139 -0.44 19.61 -1.86
CA LEU A 139 -0.65 21.03 -2.11
C LEU A 139 -0.04 21.88 -0.99
N ASP A 140 -0.21 21.50 0.28
CA ASP A 140 0.41 22.20 1.42
C ASP A 140 1.94 22.15 1.37
N ASP A 141 2.51 20.98 1.03
CA ASP A 141 3.95 20.80 0.85
C ASP A 141 4.48 21.66 -0.31
N LEU A 142 3.76 21.70 -1.44
CA LEU A 142 4.12 22.51 -2.60
C LEU A 142 4.02 24.02 -2.30
N GLU A 143 3.01 24.46 -1.55
CA GLU A 143 2.84 25.87 -1.15
C GLU A 143 3.95 26.31 -0.19
N SER A 144 4.38 25.44 0.73
CA SER A 144 5.46 25.74 1.68
C SER A 144 6.85 25.90 1.02
N ARG A 145 6.98 25.46 -0.24
CA ARG A 145 8.24 25.48 -0.98
C ARG A 145 8.37 26.77 -1.79
N ALA A 146 9.43 27.52 -1.51
CA ALA A 146 9.88 28.61 -2.38
C ALA A 146 10.67 28.02 -3.57
N ALA A 147 9.97 27.37 -4.50
CA ALA A 147 10.52 27.00 -5.81
C ALA A 147 10.34 28.17 -6.79
N GLY A 148 11.28 28.33 -7.72
CA GLY A 148 11.06 29.23 -8.87
C GLY A 148 9.98 28.67 -9.79
N ASP A 149 9.42 29.53 -10.65
CA ASP A 149 8.35 29.16 -11.57
C ASP A 149 8.68 27.87 -12.33
N ALA A 150 7.77 26.90 -12.31
CA ALA A 150 7.95 25.58 -12.91
C ALA A 150 6.67 25.10 -13.59
N VAL A 151 6.82 24.15 -14.51
CA VAL A 151 5.73 23.64 -15.34
C VAL A 151 5.57 22.13 -15.21
N LEU A 152 4.35 21.64 -14.94
CA LEU A 152 4.00 20.23 -15.04
C LEU A 152 3.17 20.00 -16.31
N VAL A 153 3.66 19.14 -17.21
CA VAL A 153 2.95 18.73 -18.43
C VAL A 153 2.30 17.37 -18.23
N LEU A 154 0.97 17.30 -18.38
CA LEU A 154 0.18 16.07 -18.41
C LEU A 154 -0.30 15.81 -19.84
N ASP A 155 0.24 14.77 -20.49
CA ASP A 155 -0.12 14.41 -21.87
C ASP A 155 -1.16 13.27 -21.92
N ASP A 156 -2.07 13.35 -22.88
CA ASP A 156 -3.14 12.38 -23.14
C ASP A 156 -4.17 12.15 -22.00
N LEU A 157 -4.63 13.22 -21.34
CA LEU A 157 -5.57 13.14 -20.21
C LEU A 157 -6.90 12.42 -20.52
N GLN A 158 -7.34 12.38 -21.78
CA GLN A 158 -8.57 11.68 -22.18
C GLN A 158 -8.59 10.17 -21.85
N LEU A 159 -7.43 9.57 -21.55
CA LEU A 159 -7.34 8.14 -21.23
C LEU A 159 -7.85 7.82 -19.82
N VAL A 160 -7.85 8.82 -18.92
CA VAL A 160 -8.10 8.66 -17.48
C VAL A 160 -9.24 9.54 -16.96
N ASP A 161 -9.63 10.60 -17.69
CA ASP A 161 -10.63 11.58 -17.24
C ASP A 161 -12.09 11.10 -17.23
N GLU A 162 -12.36 9.85 -17.63
CA GLU A 162 -13.69 9.23 -17.50
C GLU A 162 -13.99 8.77 -16.08
N GLU A 163 -12.94 8.41 -15.34
CA GLU A 163 -13.04 7.93 -13.97
C GLU A 163 -13.29 9.10 -13.01
N GLU A 164 -14.37 9.00 -12.23
CA GLU A 164 -14.85 10.10 -11.39
C GLU A 164 -13.88 10.43 -10.24
N SER A 165 -13.21 9.43 -9.67
CA SER A 165 -12.17 9.60 -8.65
C SER A 165 -10.93 10.32 -9.19
N VAL A 166 -10.50 9.99 -10.41
CA VAL A 166 -9.42 10.71 -11.13
C VAL A 166 -9.82 12.15 -11.39
N ALA A 167 -11.00 12.37 -11.98
CA ALA A 167 -11.50 13.71 -12.31
C ALA A 167 -11.63 14.60 -11.06
N THR A 168 -12.14 14.06 -9.95
CA THR A 168 -12.35 14.79 -8.69
C THR A 168 -11.02 15.15 -8.02
N SER A 169 -10.08 14.20 -7.94
CA SER A 169 -8.76 14.45 -7.35
C SER A 169 -7.93 15.44 -8.19
N LEU A 170 -7.96 15.33 -9.53
CA LEU A 170 -7.34 16.33 -10.40
C LEU A 170 -8.02 17.70 -10.28
N ALA A 171 -9.35 17.74 -10.16
CA ALA A 171 -10.09 18.99 -9.95
C ALA A 171 -9.70 19.68 -8.64
N LEU A 172 -9.45 18.94 -7.57
CA LEU A 172 -8.91 19.48 -6.31
C LEU A 172 -7.53 20.10 -6.54
N PHE A 173 -6.63 19.36 -7.17
CA PHE A 173 -5.28 19.83 -7.45
C PHE A 173 -5.23 21.11 -8.29
N VAL A 174 -5.93 21.15 -9.43
CA VAL A 174 -5.89 22.33 -10.33
C VAL A 174 -6.56 23.57 -9.73
N GLN A 175 -7.45 23.41 -8.75
CA GLN A 175 -8.12 24.54 -8.08
C GLN A 175 -7.24 25.21 -7.01
N HIS A 176 -6.24 24.50 -6.51
CA HIS A 176 -5.43 24.89 -5.37
C HIS A 176 -3.93 24.93 -5.70
N LEU A 177 -3.57 25.01 -6.98
CA LEU A 177 -2.17 25.08 -7.42
C LEU A 177 -1.43 26.25 -6.75
N PRO A 178 -0.20 26.02 -6.28
CA PRO A 178 0.63 27.07 -5.72
C PRO A 178 1.02 28.07 -6.80
N SER A 179 1.34 29.30 -6.42
CA SER A 179 1.57 30.39 -7.38
C SER A 179 2.76 30.18 -8.33
N TRP A 180 3.71 29.31 -7.97
CA TRP A 180 4.91 29.02 -8.75
C TRP A 180 4.74 27.81 -9.70
N LEU A 181 3.68 27.01 -9.54
CA LEU A 181 3.47 25.81 -10.36
C LEU A 181 2.39 26.05 -11.41
N HIS A 182 2.79 25.95 -12.67
CA HIS A 182 1.88 25.99 -13.81
C HIS A 182 1.64 24.59 -14.34
N VAL A 183 0.39 24.25 -14.64
CA VAL A 183 0.02 22.93 -15.17
C VAL A 183 -0.45 23.07 -16.61
N VAL A 184 0.16 22.32 -17.52
CA VAL A 184 -0.25 22.22 -18.93
C VAL A 184 -0.84 20.85 -19.18
N ILE A 185 -2.10 20.80 -19.61
CA ILE A 185 -2.82 19.54 -19.86
C ILE A 185 -3.12 19.44 -21.36
N ALA A 186 -2.66 18.36 -21.99
CA ALA A 186 -3.06 18.00 -23.34
C ALA A 186 -4.20 16.99 -23.32
N SER A 187 -5.25 17.25 -24.09
CA SER A 187 -6.35 16.30 -24.26
C SER A 187 -6.95 16.35 -25.67
N ARG A 188 -7.57 15.24 -26.08
CA ARG A 188 -8.31 15.15 -27.35
C ARG A 188 -9.68 15.83 -27.30
N ARG A 189 -10.26 15.91 -26.11
CA ARG A 189 -11.58 16.48 -25.82
C ARG A 189 -11.50 17.41 -24.62
N ALA A 190 -12.55 18.18 -24.37
CA ALA A 190 -12.62 18.96 -23.14
C ALA A 190 -12.62 18.01 -21.93
N PRO A 191 -11.66 18.14 -20.99
CA PRO A 191 -11.56 17.24 -19.85
C PRO A 191 -12.67 17.52 -18.83
N ARG A 192 -13.01 16.51 -18.01
CA ARG A 192 -13.98 16.62 -16.90
C ARG A 192 -13.41 17.39 -15.69
N LEU A 193 -12.97 18.62 -15.94
CA LEU A 193 -12.43 19.54 -14.94
C LEU A 193 -13.40 20.73 -14.75
N PRO A 194 -13.29 21.50 -13.65
CA PRO A 194 -14.12 22.68 -13.40
C PRO A 194 -13.73 23.88 -14.30
N VAL A 195 -13.66 23.66 -15.61
CA VAL A 195 -13.17 24.60 -16.63
C VAL A 195 -13.94 25.91 -16.64
N HIS A 196 -15.27 25.89 -16.45
CA HIS A 196 -16.09 27.09 -16.41
C HIS A 196 -15.74 28.01 -15.23
N ARG A 197 -15.42 27.42 -14.07
CA ARG A 197 -15.07 28.15 -12.85
C ARG A 197 -13.68 28.78 -12.97
N LEU A 198 -12.71 28.03 -13.50
CA LEU A 198 -11.35 28.52 -13.73
C LEU A 198 -11.31 29.62 -14.81
N ARG A 199 -12.10 29.46 -15.88
CA ARG A 199 -12.27 30.48 -16.92
C ARG A 199 -12.82 31.79 -16.36
N ALA A 200 -13.87 31.73 -15.54
CA ALA A 200 -14.50 32.92 -14.96
C ALA A 200 -13.55 33.70 -14.01
N ARG A 201 -12.55 33.03 -13.44
CA ARG A 201 -11.53 33.64 -12.57
C ARG A 201 -10.29 34.13 -13.32
N GLY A 202 -10.21 33.93 -14.63
CA GLY A 202 -9.01 34.24 -15.42
C GLY A 202 -7.80 33.35 -15.06
N GLN A 203 -8.04 32.17 -14.45
CA GLN A 203 -7.00 31.24 -14.01
C GLN A 203 -6.73 30.13 -15.05
N MET A 204 -7.16 30.32 -16.30
CA MET A 204 -7.06 29.30 -17.34
C MET A 204 -6.67 29.89 -18.70
N GLY A 205 -5.59 29.38 -19.30
CA GLY A 205 -5.24 29.55 -20.71
C GLY A 205 -5.80 28.40 -21.55
N GLU A 206 -6.24 28.67 -22.78
CA GLU A 206 -6.76 27.65 -23.69
C GLU A 206 -6.08 27.75 -25.04
N VAL A 207 -5.66 26.59 -25.56
CA VAL A 207 -5.15 26.43 -26.92
C VAL A 207 -6.02 25.39 -27.62
N HIS A 208 -6.73 25.83 -28.64
CA HIS A 208 -7.66 24.99 -29.39
C HIS A 208 -7.11 24.59 -30.75
N PHE A 209 -7.78 23.61 -31.39
CA PHE A 209 -7.38 23.12 -32.71
C PHE A 209 -7.19 24.23 -33.75
N ALA A 210 -8.01 25.28 -33.74
CA ALA A 210 -7.93 26.39 -34.69
C ALA A 210 -6.56 27.08 -34.69
N GLU A 211 -5.96 27.30 -33.51
CA GLU A 211 -4.64 27.91 -33.38
C GLU A 211 -3.53 26.92 -33.77
N LEU A 212 -3.71 25.64 -33.44
CA LEU A 212 -2.77 24.55 -33.73
C LEU A 212 -2.68 24.19 -35.22
N ARG A 213 -3.56 24.71 -36.08
CA ARG A 213 -3.52 24.43 -37.52
C ARG A 213 -2.20 24.88 -38.13
N PHE A 214 -1.55 24.02 -38.88
CA PHE A 214 -0.36 24.35 -39.66
C PHE A 214 -0.68 25.48 -40.63
N SER A 215 0.17 26.51 -40.63
CA SER A 215 0.16 27.49 -41.71
C SER A 215 0.65 26.82 -42.99
N TYR A 216 0.33 27.41 -44.14
CA TYR A 216 0.82 26.92 -45.43
C TYR A 216 2.36 26.78 -45.44
N ALA A 217 3.08 27.79 -44.96
CA ALA A 217 4.54 27.77 -44.88
C ALA A 217 5.08 26.65 -43.95
N GLU A 218 4.42 26.43 -42.80
CA GLU A 218 4.76 25.32 -41.90
C GLU A 218 4.51 23.96 -42.55
N ALA A 219 3.38 23.82 -43.26
CA ALA A 219 3.00 22.59 -43.94
C ALA A 219 3.96 22.22 -45.07
N SER A 220 4.30 23.18 -45.94
CA SER A 220 5.28 22.96 -47.01
C SER A 220 6.67 22.60 -46.45
N THR A 221 7.09 23.27 -45.36
CA THR A 221 8.37 22.95 -44.68
C THR A 221 8.37 21.54 -44.08
N MET A 222 7.24 21.12 -43.50
CA MET A 222 7.11 19.77 -42.95
C MET A 222 7.13 18.71 -44.05
N LEU A 223 6.39 18.93 -45.14
CA LEU A 223 6.38 18.04 -46.30
C LEU A 223 7.75 17.92 -46.96
N SER A 224 8.48 19.04 -47.14
CA SER A 224 9.82 19.01 -47.73
C SER A 224 10.84 18.23 -46.89
N ARG A 225 10.67 18.22 -45.55
CA ARG A 225 11.50 17.40 -44.64
C ARG A 225 11.10 15.93 -44.68
N LEU A 226 9.81 15.64 -44.79
CA LEU A 226 9.29 14.27 -44.81
C LEU A 226 9.53 13.57 -46.16
N VAL A 227 9.46 14.32 -47.27
CA VAL A 227 9.64 13.81 -48.65
C VAL A 227 10.53 14.77 -49.45
N PRO A 228 11.87 14.70 -49.29
CA PRO A 228 12.79 15.60 -49.98
C PRO A 228 12.78 15.49 -51.50
N THR A 229 12.23 14.40 -52.04
CA THR A 229 12.21 14.08 -53.48
C THR A 229 10.97 14.61 -54.21
N LEU A 230 9.99 15.18 -53.50
CA LEU A 230 8.74 15.64 -54.08
C LEU A 230 8.95 16.95 -54.86
N ALA A 231 8.34 17.07 -56.05
CA ALA A 231 8.43 18.29 -56.85
C ALA A 231 7.78 19.49 -56.12
N PRO A 232 8.34 20.71 -56.22
CA PRO A 232 7.82 21.92 -55.57
C PRO A 232 6.34 22.19 -55.87
N GLU A 233 5.90 21.94 -57.10
CA GLU A 233 4.53 22.19 -57.54
C GLU A 233 3.52 21.25 -56.85
N LEU A 234 3.92 20.00 -56.60
CA LEU A 234 3.13 19.01 -55.88
C LEU A 234 3.15 19.25 -54.37
N LEU A 235 4.25 19.76 -53.81
CA LEU A 235 4.34 20.15 -52.39
C LEU A 235 3.30 21.22 -52.04
N ASP A 236 3.16 22.23 -52.89
CA ASP A 236 2.22 23.34 -52.69
C ASP A 236 0.77 22.89 -52.81
N GLU A 237 0.49 21.98 -53.74
CA GLU A 237 -0.82 21.37 -53.94
C GLU A 237 -1.25 20.50 -52.74
N VAL A 238 -0.31 19.71 -52.20
CA VAL A 238 -0.51 18.85 -51.03
C VAL A 238 -0.67 19.68 -49.76
N ALA A 239 0.17 20.71 -49.56
CA ALA A 239 0.10 21.61 -48.41
C ALA A 239 -1.23 22.39 -48.36
N ALA A 240 -1.71 22.87 -49.51
CA ALA A 240 -2.98 23.58 -49.61
C ALA A 240 -4.18 22.67 -49.29
N ARG A 241 -4.17 21.41 -49.76
CA ARG A 241 -5.24 20.44 -49.52
C ARG A 241 -5.27 19.86 -48.10
N ALA A 242 -4.11 19.73 -47.44
CA ALA A 242 -4.02 19.18 -46.08
C ALA A 242 -4.73 20.01 -44.99
N GLY A 243 -5.16 21.25 -45.31
CA GLY A 243 -6.05 22.04 -44.46
C GLY A 243 -5.50 22.36 -43.07
N GLY A 244 -4.18 22.33 -42.89
CA GLY A 244 -3.49 22.65 -41.65
C GLY A 244 -3.56 21.55 -40.56
N TRP A 245 -4.11 20.36 -40.82
CA TRP A 245 -4.07 19.26 -39.86
C TRP A 245 -2.74 18.51 -39.99
N ALA A 246 -1.96 18.44 -38.90
CA ALA A 246 -0.62 17.83 -38.90
C ALA A 246 -0.65 16.36 -39.36
N ALA A 247 -1.68 15.61 -38.97
CA ALA A 247 -1.86 14.23 -39.42
C ALA A 247 -2.11 14.14 -40.92
N SER A 248 -2.95 15.00 -41.52
CA SER A 248 -3.12 15.02 -42.98
C SER A 248 -1.82 15.26 -43.72
N ILE A 249 -0.97 16.15 -43.18
CA ILE A 249 0.35 16.43 -43.75
C ILE A 249 1.25 15.19 -43.66
N GLN A 250 1.27 14.51 -42.50
CA GLN A 250 2.03 13.27 -42.34
C GLN A 250 1.51 12.15 -43.23
N LEU A 251 0.18 11.96 -43.29
CA LEU A 251 -0.46 10.96 -44.13
C LEU A 251 -0.19 11.24 -45.61
N ALA A 252 -0.26 12.48 -46.06
CA ALA A 252 0.06 12.85 -47.43
C ALA A 252 1.55 12.70 -47.76
N ALA A 253 2.46 12.96 -46.82
CA ALA A 253 3.87 12.65 -46.98
C ALA A 253 4.13 11.13 -47.06
N LEU A 254 3.43 10.35 -46.25
CA LEU A 254 3.52 8.88 -46.27
C LEU A 254 2.94 8.34 -47.59
N ALA A 255 1.82 8.90 -48.07
CA ALA A 255 1.24 8.65 -49.39
C ALA A 255 2.22 8.94 -50.50
N ALA A 256 2.88 10.10 -50.46
CA ALA A 256 3.83 10.50 -51.48
C ALA A 256 5.07 9.59 -51.52
N ARG A 257 5.50 9.08 -50.36
CA ARG A 257 6.58 8.08 -50.26
C ARG A 257 6.18 6.73 -50.83
N SER A 258 4.94 6.27 -50.61
CA SER A 258 4.42 5.03 -51.19
C SER A 258 4.14 5.18 -52.69
N SER A 259 3.56 6.28 -53.12
CA SER A 259 3.22 6.60 -54.52
C SER A 259 4.46 6.82 -55.40
N HIS A 260 5.61 7.20 -54.85
CA HIS A 260 6.88 7.20 -55.59
C HIS A 260 7.26 5.81 -56.15
N ALA A 261 6.62 4.74 -55.68
CA ALA A 261 6.72 3.39 -56.24
C ALA A 261 5.62 3.03 -57.26
N GLN A 262 4.53 3.81 -57.39
CA GLN A 262 3.32 3.41 -58.15
C GLN A 262 2.68 4.50 -59.06
N GLY A 263 3.01 5.80 -58.94
CA GLY A 263 2.80 6.78 -60.01
C GLY A 263 1.65 7.81 -59.90
N ASP A 264 0.74 7.74 -58.92
CA ASP A 264 -0.33 8.76 -58.73
C ASP A 264 -0.39 9.29 -57.28
N LEU A 265 -0.58 10.60 -57.12
CA LEU A 265 -0.62 11.33 -55.84
C LEU A 265 -2.05 11.83 -55.56
N PHE A 266 -2.67 11.37 -54.47
CA PHE A 266 -3.96 11.86 -53.97
C PHE A 266 -3.83 12.41 -52.54
N VAL A 267 -4.47 13.55 -52.27
CA VAL A 267 -4.43 14.26 -50.97
C VAL A 267 -5.86 14.49 -50.48
N PRO A 268 -6.22 14.00 -49.28
CA PRO A 268 -7.59 14.15 -48.77
C PRO A 268 -7.96 15.63 -48.54
N SER A 269 -9.18 16.01 -48.92
CA SER A 269 -9.76 17.36 -48.74
C SER A 269 -10.54 17.50 -47.43
N HIS A 270 -10.57 18.73 -46.88
CA HIS A 270 -11.06 19.07 -45.55
C HIS A 270 -12.58 19.38 -45.50
N ASP A 271 -13.47 18.43 -45.83
CA ASP A 271 -14.92 18.62 -45.65
C ASP A 271 -15.58 17.44 -44.89
N GLY A 272 -15.42 17.41 -43.55
CA GLY A 272 -16.37 16.79 -42.59
C GLY A 272 -16.05 15.40 -42.01
N ASP A 273 -15.82 15.32 -40.69
CA ASP A 273 -15.86 14.07 -39.88
C ASP A 273 -14.90 12.91 -40.22
N HIS A 274 -14.65 12.08 -39.20
CA HIS A 274 -13.74 10.94 -39.15
C HIS A 274 -13.86 9.87 -40.27
N HIS A 275 -14.81 9.99 -41.20
CA HIS A 275 -15.07 9.01 -42.26
C HIS A 275 -14.01 9.01 -43.38
N TYR A 276 -13.35 10.14 -43.68
CA TYR A 276 -12.42 10.22 -44.83
C TYR A 276 -11.08 9.51 -44.63
N LEU A 277 -10.61 9.36 -43.38
CA LEU A 277 -9.39 8.62 -43.09
C LEU A 277 -9.60 7.11 -43.26
N GLU A 278 -10.78 6.61 -42.88
CA GLU A 278 -11.18 5.22 -43.11
C GLU A 278 -11.20 4.91 -44.61
N ASP A 279 -11.80 5.79 -45.42
CA ASP A 279 -11.86 5.64 -46.87
C ASP A 279 -10.47 5.70 -47.54
N TYR A 280 -9.58 6.60 -47.11
CA TYR A 280 -8.23 6.69 -47.68
C TYR A 280 -7.35 5.47 -47.36
N VAL A 281 -7.28 5.08 -46.08
CA VAL A 281 -6.51 3.88 -45.67
C VAL A 281 -7.06 2.66 -46.40
N TRP A 282 -8.38 2.53 -46.48
CA TRP A 282 -9.03 1.37 -47.08
C TRP A 282 -9.03 1.31 -48.61
N GLN A 283 -9.20 2.44 -49.31
CA GLN A 283 -9.40 2.48 -50.77
C GLN A 283 -8.12 2.73 -51.57
N GLU A 284 -7.07 3.32 -50.97
CA GLU A 284 -5.86 3.72 -51.70
C GLU A 284 -4.58 3.00 -51.21
N ILE A 285 -4.41 2.85 -49.89
CA ILE A 285 -3.16 2.29 -49.32
C ILE A 285 -3.21 0.76 -49.15
N LEU A 286 -4.27 0.24 -48.54
CA LEU A 286 -4.36 -1.21 -48.33
C LEU A 286 -4.49 -2.01 -49.64
N PRO A 287 -5.17 -1.54 -50.71
CA PRO A 287 -5.27 -2.28 -51.97
C PRO A 287 -3.96 -2.37 -52.77
N SER A 288 -3.03 -1.43 -52.54
CA SER A 288 -1.72 -1.38 -53.21
C SER A 288 -0.65 -2.21 -52.50
N GLU A 289 -0.95 -2.75 -51.31
CA GLU A 289 -0.05 -3.58 -50.51
C GLU A 289 -0.36 -5.08 -50.61
N PRO A 290 0.63 -5.96 -50.38
CA PRO A 290 0.40 -7.40 -50.37
C PRO A 290 -0.66 -7.78 -49.32
N PRO A 291 -1.63 -8.66 -49.63
CA PRO A 291 -2.69 -9.05 -48.71
C PRO A 291 -2.18 -9.52 -47.34
N GLY A 292 -1.04 -10.22 -47.32
CA GLY A 292 -0.42 -10.69 -46.08
C GLY A 292 0.13 -9.59 -45.16
N LEU A 293 0.46 -8.41 -45.68
CA LEU A 293 0.87 -7.25 -44.88
C LEU A 293 -0.34 -6.49 -44.34
N VAL A 294 -1.40 -6.36 -45.15
CA VAL A 294 -2.68 -5.78 -44.72
C VAL A 294 -3.25 -6.56 -43.54
N ASP A 295 -3.27 -7.89 -43.64
CA ASP A 295 -3.71 -8.78 -42.55
C ASP A 295 -2.86 -8.62 -41.28
N LEU A 296 -1.54 -8.44 -41.43
CA LEU A 296 -0.63 -8.20 -40.31
C LEU A 296 -0.90 -6.86 -39.61
N LEU A 297 -1.13 -5.77 -40.36
CA LEU A 297 -1.46 -4.46 -39.80
C LEU A 297 -2.84 -4.48 -39.11
N LEU A 298 -3.84 -5.13 -39.72
CA LEU A 298 -5.15 -5.33 -39.10
C LEU A 298 -5.04 -6.14 -37.80
N ALA A 299 -4.28 -7.25 -37.82
CA ALA A 299 -4.10 -8.11 -36.66
C ALA A 299 -3.37 -7.42 -35.50
N THR A 300 -2.40 -6.56 -35.79
CA THR A 300 -1.62 -5.84 -34.77
C THR A 300 -2.27 -4.54 -34.31
N SER A 301 -3.37 -4.10 -34.94
CA SER A 301 -4.08 -2.86 -34.58
C SER A 301 -4.78 -2.90 -33.21
N VAL A 302 -4.92 -4.08 -32.60
CA VAL A 302 -5.59 -4.26 -31.29
C VAL A 302 -4.73 -3.87 -30.09
N VAL A 303 -3.43 -3.67 -30.29
CA VAL A 303 -2.45 -3.33 -29.24
C VAL A 303 -1.72 -2.05 -29.57
N ASP A 304 -1.39 -1.26 -28.54
CA ASP A 304 -0.74 0.03 -28.70
C ASP A 304 0.76 -0.13 -29.00
N ARG A 305 1.40 -1.09 -28.32
CA ARG A 305 2.78 -1.50 -28.52
C ARG A 305 2.83 -2.90 -29.11
N ILE A 306 3.54 -3.06 -30.21
CA ILE A 306 3.66 -4.30 -30.97
C ILE A 306 5.03 -4.91 -30.69
N ASP A 307 5.10 -5.76 -29.67
CA ASP A 307 6.32 -6.53 -29.41
C ASP A 307 6.52 -7.61 -30.49
N PRO A 308 7.77 -7.93 -30.89
CA PRO A 308 8.04 -8.85 -32.00
C PRO A 308 7.39 -10.23 -31.85
N GLY A 309 7.40 -10.79 -30.63
CA GLY A 309 6.75 -12.07 -30.33
C GLY A 309 5.22 -12.00 -30.40
N LEU A 310 4.64 -10.88 -29.95
CA LEU A 310 3.19 -10.65 -30.00
C LEU A 310 2.71 -10.50 -31.45
N ALA A 311 3.46 -9.80 -32.30
CA ALA A 311 3.15 -9.65 -33.73
C ALA A 311 3.04 -11.00 -34.45
N GLN A 312 3.96 -11.92 -34.17
CA GLN A 312 3.96 -13.27 -34.76
C GLN A 312 2.72 -14.07 -34.37
N ILE A 313 2.27 -13.94 -33.12
CA ILE A 313 1.08 -14.61 -32.61
C ILE A 313 -0.19 -14.02 -33.22
N LEU A 314 -0.36 -12.69 -33.16
CA LEU A 314 -1.55 -12.00 -33.65
C LEU A 314 -1.76 -12.22 -35.16
N ALA A 315 -0.69 -12.14 -35.94
CA ALA A 315 -0.76 -12.39 -37.38
C ALA A 315 -0.69 -13.88 -37.74
N SER A 316 -0.35 -14.76 -36.79
CA SER A 316 -0.07 -16.18 -37.03
C SER A 316 0.99 -16.39 -38.13
N ARG A 317 2.06 -15.59 -38.10
CA ARG A 317 3.09 -15.53 -39.14
C ARG A 317 4.51 -15.46 -38.56
N PRO A 318 5.43 -16.34 -38.97
CA PRO A 318 6.82 -16.27 -38.51
C PRO A 318 7.59 -15.08 -39.11
N ASP A 319 7.21 -14.62 -40.31
CA ASP A 319 7.83 -13.49 -41.00
C ASP A 319 7.29 -12.12 -40.57
N ALA A 320 6.40 -12.06 -39.56
CA ALA A 320 5.73 -10.84 -39.14
C ALA A 320 6.71 -9.70 -38.79
N VAL A 321 7.80 -10.01 -38.08
CA VAL A 321 8.80 -9.01 -37.66
C VAL A 321 9.53 -8.41 -38.87
N ASP A 322 9.91 -9.23 -39.84
CA ASP A 322 10.57 -8.77 -41.07
C ASP A 322 9.62 -7.93 -41.92
N GLN A 323 8.34 -8.31 -41.98
CA GLN A 323 7.32 -7.53 -42.69
C GLN A 323 7.04 -6.19 -42.01
N LEU A 324 6.96 -6.14 -40.68
CA LEU A 324 6.85 -4.89 -39.92
C LEU A 324 8.09 -3.99 -40.13
N ALA A 325 9.30 -4.57 -40.16
CA ALA A 325 10.53 -3.83 -40.46
C ALA A 325 10.55 -3.28 -41.90
N ARG A 326 10.09 -4.08 -42.89
CA ARG A 326 9.92 -3.61 -44.27
C ARG A 326 8.84 -2.55 -44.40
N ALA A 327 7.78 -2.65 -43.60
CA ALA A 327 6.70 -1.69 -43.56
C ALA A 327 7.17 -0.37 -42.93
N GLU A 328 7.89 -0.42 -41.82
CA GLU A 328 8.60 0.72 -41.21
C GLU A 328 9.55 1.40 -42.21
N ALA A 329 10.44 0.64 -42.87
CA ALA A 329 11.38 1.17 -43.85
C ALA A 329 10.68 1.85 -45.04
N ARG A 330 9.53 1.32 -45.46
CA ARG A 330 8.66 1.91 -46.49
C ARG A 330 7.78 3.06 -45.99
N GLY A 331 7.70 3.26 -44.67
CA GLY A 331 6.90 4.31 -44.06
C GLY A 331 5.42 3.98 -43.89
N LEU A 332 5.04 2.71 -43.78
CA LEU A 332 3.65 2.27 -43.59
C LEU A 332 3.18 2.47 -42.13
N PHE A 333 3.20 3.71 -41.66
CA PHE A 333 2.63 4.15 -40.36
C PHE A 333 3.20 3.48 -39.10
N LEU A 334 4.32 2.78 -39.22
CA LEU A 334 5.01 2.13 -38.12
C LEU A 334 6.28 2.87 -37.75
N THR A 335 6.52 3.00 -36.46
CA THR A 335 7.76 3.51 -35.89
C THR A 335 8.37 2.46 -34.97
N ARG A 336 9.68 2.26 -35.06
CA ARG A 336 10.40 1.36 -34.16
C ARG A 336 10.76 2.08 -32.85
N ILE A 337 10.44 1.45 -31.72
CA ILE A 337 10.80 1.91 -30.38
C ILE A 337 12.14 1.29 -29.97
N GLU A 338 13.20 2.09 -30.00
CA GLU A 338 14.50 1.69 -29.46
C GLU A 338 14.61 1.97 -27.96
N PRO A 339 15.30 1.13 -27.15
CA PRO A 339 16.08 -0.05 -27.54
C PRO A 339 15.27 -1.36 -27.60
N SER A 340 13.97 -1.32 -27.29
CA SER A 340 13.14 -2.52 -27.15
C SER A 340 12.95 -3.33 -28.45
N GLY A 341 13.11 -2.68 -29.61
CA GLY A 341 12.84 -3.29 -30.91
C GLY A 341 11.33 -3.52 -31.19
N ALA A 342 10.45 -3.07 -30.29
CA ALA A 342 9.02 -3.06 -30.49
C ALA A 342 8.63 -2.04 -31.57
N PHE A 343 7.43 -2.22 -32.14
CA PHE A 343 6.86 -1.28 -33.09
C PHE A 343 5.67 -0.56 -32.46
N GLU A 344 5.48 0.69 -32.84
CA GLU A 344 4.28 1.45 -32.55
C GLU A 344 3.61 1.82 -33.86
N MET A 345 2.31 1.54 -33.95
CA MET A 345 1.50 2.00 -35.05
C MET A 345 0.96 3.38 -34.74
N HIS A 346 1.04 4.27 -35.72
CA HIS A 346 0.48 5.61 -35.61
C HIS A 346 -0.98 5.56 -35.16
N ALA A 347 -1.30 6.23 -34.05
CA ALA A 347 -2.56 6.08 -33.32
C ALA A 347 -3.82 6.22 -34.19
N LEU A 348 -3.83 7.19 -35.13
CA LEU A 348 -4.96 7.38 -36.04
C LEU A 348 -5.18 6.20 -37.00
N VAL A 349 -4.10 5.63 -37.51
CA VAL A 349 -4.19 4.48 -38.43
C VAL A 349 -4.60 3.24 -37.65
N ARG A 350 -4.06 3.07 -36.44
CA ARG A 350 -4.46 2.00 -35.52
C ARG A 350 -5.96 2.03 -35.24
N GLU A 351 -6.50 3.20 -34.90
CA GLU A 351 -7.93 3.39 -34.61
C GLU A 351 -8.82 3.05 -35.82
N VAL A 352 -8.43 3.50 -37.01
CA VAL A 352 -9.13 3.18 -38.26
C VAL A 352 -9.07 1.69 -38.57
N LEU A 353 -7.91 1.05 -38.49
CA LEU A 353 -7.77 -0.38 -38.74
C LEU A 353 -8.58 -1.20 -37.72
N ARG A 354 -8.58 -0.81 -36.45
CA ARG A 354 -9.40 -1.45 -35.41
C ARG A 354 -10.90 -1.29 -35.68
N SER A 355 -11.36 -0.09 -36.08
CA SER A 355 -12.74 0.17 -36.51
C SER A 355 -13.13 -0.69 -37.71
N LEU A 356 -12.22 -0.85 -38.68
CA LEU A 356 -12.43 -1.70 -39.86
C LEU A 356 -12.56 -3.18 -39.50
N VAL A 357 -11.70 -3.71 -38.61
CA VAL A 357 -11.84 -5.10 -38.12
C VAL A 357 -13.18 -5.26 -37.40
N ALA A 358 -13.55 -4.30 -36.53
CA ALA A 358 -14.82 -4.33 -35.80
C ALA A 358 -16.04 -4.36 -36.75
N LYS A 359 -16.04 -3.56 -37.82
CA LYS A 359 -17.15 -3.50 -38.79
C LYS A 359 -17.24 -4.76 -39.67
N ARG A 360 -16.12 -5.36 -40.03
CA ARG A 360 -16.05 -6.48 -40.99
C ARG A 360 -16.18 -7.85 -40.37
N SER A 361 -15.54 -8.03 -39.21
CA SER A 361 -15.44 -9.32 -38.56
C SER A 361 -15.31 -9.12 -37.04
N PRO A 362 -16.44 -8.84 -36.36
CA PRO A 362 -16.46 -8.74 -34.90
C PRO A 362 -15.84 -9.98 -34.22
N GLU A 363 -16.06 -11.19 -34.75
CA GLU A 363 -15.46 -12.42 -34.20
C GLU A 363 -13.94 -12.44 -34.35
N ARG A 364 -13.39 -11.80 -35.38
CA ARG A 364 -11.94 -11.69 -35.55
C ARG A 364 -11.35 -10.75 -34.52
N LEU A 365 -12.03 -9.64 -34.23
CA LEU A 365 -11.60 -8.68 -33.21
C LEU A 365 -11.53 -9.34 -31.82
N THR A 366 -12.55 -10.13 -31.45
CA THR A 366 -12.57 -10.84 -30.17
C THR A 366 -11.46 -11.89 -30.07
N GLN A 367 -11.17 -12.62 -31.16
CA GLN A 367 -10.03 -13.55 -31.22
C GLN A 367 -8.69 -12.85 -31.03
N LEU A 368 -8.46 -11.72 -31.70
CA LEU A 368 -7.22 -10.95 -31.59
C LEU A 368 -7.02 -10.45 -30.16
N HIS A 369 -8.07 -9.94 -29.51
CA HIS A 369 -8.01 -9.58 -28.10
C HIS A 369 -7.72 -10.79 -27.19
N GLY A 370 -8.31 -11.97 -27.46
CA GLY A 370 -8.00 -13.18 -26.69
C GLY A 370 -6.54 -13.62 -26.83
N TRP A 371 -5.94 -13.51 -28.01
CA TRP A 371 -4.52 -13.81 -28.22
C TRP A 371 -3.60 -12.77 -27.57
N ALA A 372 -3.95 -11.49 -27.65
CA ALA A 372 -3.23 -10.43 -26.93
C ALA A 372 -3.28 -10.67 -25.41
N ALA A 373 -4.45 -11.00 -24.87
CA ALA A 373 -4.64 -11.29 -23.45
C ALA A 373 -3.73 -12.44 -22.97
N GLY A 374 -3.75 -13.57 -23.68
CA GLY A 374 -2.91 -14.73 -23.33
C GLY A 374 -1.41 -14.44 -23.41
N TRP A 375 -0.99 -13.58 -24.36
CA TRP A 375 0.42 -13.16 -24.43
C TRP A 375 0.80 -12.24 -23.27
N HIS A 376 -0.02 -11.23 -22.95
CA HIS A 376 0.23 -10.33 -21.82
C HIS A 376 0.27 -11.09 -20.50
N GLU A 377 -0.64 -12.04 -20.30
CA GLU A 377 -0.66 -12.94 -19.14
C GLU A 377 0.65 -13.74 -19.02
N ALA A 378 1.13 -14.33 -20.12
CA ALA A 378 2.39 -15.08 -20.12
C ALA A 378 3.64 -14.22 -19.84
N HIS A 379 3.55 -12.90 -19.96
CA HIS A 379 4.63 -11.94 -19.69
C HIS A 379 4.43 -11.16 -18.39
N GLY A 380 3.49 -11.56 -17.54
CA GLY A 380 3.23 -10.93 -16.23
C GLY A 380 2.60 -9.53 -16.31
N GLN A 381 1.96 -9.18 -17.43
CA GLN A 381 1.30 -7.90 -17.63
C GLN A 381 -0.20 -8.01 -17.30
N SER A 382 -0.50 -8.24 -16.02
CA SER A 382 -1.84 -8.62 -15.53
C SER A 382 -2.93 -7.59 -15.87
N VAL A 383 -2.66 -6.28 -15.69
CA VAL A 383 -3.63 -5.22 -15.98
C VAL A 383 -4.04 -5.22 -17.47
N SER A 384 -3.07 -5.23 -18.38
CA SER A 384 -3.35 -5.28 -19.83
C SER A 384 -4.05 -6.58 -20.24
N ALA A 385 -3.67 -7.70 -19.63
CA ALA A 385 -4.29 -8.99 -19.89
C ALA A 385 -5.78 -9.01 -19.48
N LEU A 386 -6.12 -8.47 -18.30
CA LEU A 386 -7.51 -8.36 -17.83
C LEU A 386 -8.37 -7.54 -18.80
N GLU A 387 -7.89 -6.37 -19.24
CA GLU A 387 -8.64 -5.54 -20.18
C GLU A 387 -8.87 -6.24 -21.53
N HIS A 388 -7.85 -6.95 -22.04
CA HIS A 388 -7.99 -7.71 -23.28
C HIS A 388 -8.91 -8.93 -23.14
N TRP A 389 -8.92 -9.63 -22.00
CA TRP A 389 -9.88 -10.71 -21.76
C TRP A 389 -11.34 -10.21 -21.75
N LEU A 390 -11.59 -9.07 -21.12
CA LEU A 390 -12.91 -8.43 -21.13
C LEU A 390 -13.32 -7.98 -22.54
N ARG A 391 -12.43 -7.32 -23.28
CA ARG A 391 -12.66 -6.91 -24.69
C ARG A 391 -12.86 -8.10 -25.63
N ALA A 392 -12.28 -9.26 -25.30
CA ALA A 392 -12.49 -10.51 -26.03
C ALA A 392 -13.85 -11.18 -25.75
N GLY A 393 -14.65 -10.65 -24.83
CA GLY A 393 -15.92 -11.26 -24.40
C GLY A 393 -15.72 -12.56 -23.62
N ARG A 394 -14.60 -12.67 -22.90
CA ARG A 394 -14.18 -13.87 -22.14
C ARG A 394 -14.06 -13.57 -20.63
N PRO A 395 -15.19 -13.28 -19.96
CA PRO A 395 -15.18 -12.87 -18.56
C PRO A 395 -14.75 -13.99 -17.59
N ARG A 396 -14.89 -15.28 -17.95
CA ARG A 396 -14.42 -16.41 -17.13
C ARG A 396 -12.89 -16.44 -17.03
N GLU A 397 -12.20 -16.18 -18.14
CA GLU A 397 -10.75 -16.08 -18.18
C GLU A 397 -10.23 -14.83 -17.46
N ALA A 398 -10.94 -13.70 -17.58
CA ALA A 398 -10.65 -12.50 -16.79
C ALA A 398 -10.77 -12.77 -15.28
N LEU A 399 -11.86 -13.45 -14.85
CA LEU A 399 -12.06 -13.82 -13.46
C LEU A 399 -10.96 -14.76 -12.93
N ARG A 400 -10.56 -15.77 -13.71
CA ARG A 400 -9.47 -16.68 -13.33
C ARG A 400 -8.17 -15.92 -13.09
N LEU A 401 -7.81 -15.02 -14.00
CA LEU A 401 -6.60 -14.22 -13.89
C LEU A 401 -6.69 -13.26 -12.70
N LEU A 402 -7.85 -12.61 -12.52
CA LEU A 402 -8.08 -11.71 -11.39
C LEU A 402 -7.93 -12.46 -10.07
N ALA A 403 -8.56 -13.62 -9.91
CA ALA A 403 -8.47 -14.41 -8.68
C ALA A 403 -7.04 -14.86 -8.35
N ALA A 404 -6.22 -15.13 -9.37
CA ALA A 404 -4.82 -15.47 -9.19
C ALA A 404 -3.96 -14.28 -8.74
N GLU A 405 -4.28 -13.07 -9.21
CA GLU A 405 -3.44 -11.87 -9.06
C GLU A 405 -4.05 -10.81 -8.12
N VAL A 406 -5.22 -11.06 -7.50
CA VAL A 406 -5.98 -10.05 -6.74
C VAL A 406 -5.17 -9.46 -5.58
N ALA A 407 -4.39 -10.28 -4.87
CA ALA A 407 -3.52 -9.83 -3.79
C ALA A 407 -2.41 -8.90 -4.32
N ALA A 408 -1.69 -9.32 -5.36
CA ALA A 408 -0.62 -8.53 -5.98
C ALA A 408 -1.13 -7.22 -6.58
N LEU A 409 -2.33 -7.21 -7.17
CA LEU A 409 -2.97 -6.00 -7.69
C LEU A 409 -3.40 -5.06 -6.55
N SER A 410 -3.90 -5.59 -5.44
CA SER A 410 -4.25 -4.80 -4.25
C SER A 410 -3.01 -4.14 -3.65
N ASP A 411 -1.96 -4.92 -3.40
CA ASP A 411 -0.69 -4.43 -2.87
C ASP A 411 -0.02 -3.43 -3.83
N GLY A 412 -0.19 -3.66 -5.14
CA GLY A 412 0.27 -2.77 -6.21
C GLY A 412 -0.48 -1.43 -6.26
N GLY A 413 -1.63 -1.29 -5.60
CA GLY A 413 -2.49 -0.10 -5.66
C GLY A 413 -3.27 -0.04 -6.97
N HIS A 414 -3.86 -1.15 -7.42
CA HIS A 414 -4.70 -1.28 -8.60
C HIS A 414 -6.16 -1.60 -8.24
N GLU A 415 -6.65 -1.12 -7.09
CA GLU A 415 -7.98 -1.41 -6.56
C GLU A 415 -9.10 -1.05 -7.54
N SER A 416 -9.00 0.10 -8.23
CA SER A 416 -10.02 0.51 -9.21
C SER A 416 -10.10 -0.47 -10.38
N THR A 417 -8.97 -1.07 -10.76
CA THR A 417 -8.91 -2.08 -11.82
C THR A 417 -9.58 -3.38 -11.37
N ILE A 418 -9.39 -3.79 -10.11
CA ILE A 418 -10.09 -4.94 -9.52
C ILE A 418 -11.61 -4.70 -9.53
N VAL A 419 -12.06 -3.56 -8.99
CA VAL A 419 -13.48 -3.19 -8.92
C VAL A 419 -14.12 -3.14 -10.30
N ARG A 420 -13.47 -2.48 -11.28
CA ARG A 420 -13.95 -2.36 -12.66
C ARG A 420 -14.05 -3.74 -13.33
N THR A 421 -13.04 -4.58 -13.13
CA THR A 421 -13.02 -5.93 -13.70
C THR A 421 -14.16 -6.77 -13.14
N LEU A 422 -14.40 -6.72 -11.82
CA LEU A 422 -15.52 -7.40 -11.18
C LEU A 422 -16.87 -6.91 -11.68
N ALA A 423 -17.05 -5.60 -11.82
CA ALA A 423 -18.29 -5.02 -12.34
C ALA A 423 -18.57 -5.42 -13.80
N ALA A 424 -17.52 -5.71 -14.58
CA ALA A 424 -17.64 -6.16 -15.97
C ALA A 424 -17.89 -7.68 -16.11
N ILE A 425 -17.77 -8.47 -15.04
CA ILE A 425 -18.03 -9.91 -15.04
C ILE A 425 -19.53 -10.16 -14.81
N PRO A 426 -20.27 -10.73 -15.79
CA PRO A 426 -21.69 -11.02 -15.61
C PRO A 426 -21.93 -12.11 -14.55
N GLU A 427 -23.01 -11.99 -13.77
CA GLU A 427 -23.39 -13.01 -12.77
C GLU A 427 -23.63 -14.41 -13.37
N SER A 428 -23.95 -14.47 -14.67
CA SER A 428 -24.11 -15.73 -15.41
C SER A 428 -22.81 -16.54 -15.48
N VAL A 429 -21.64 -15.92 -15.30
CA VAL A 429 -20.34 -16.62 -15.29
C VAL A 429 -20.19 -17.48 -14.03
N ALA A 430 -20.66 -16.99 -12.88
CA ALA A 430 -20.69 -17.76 -11.65
C ALA A 430 -21.86 -18.76 -11.62
N SER A 431 -22.96 -18.44 -12.30
CA SER A 431 -24.17 -19.25 -12.35
C SER A 431 -23.93 -20.59 -13.10
N GLY A 432 -23.52 -21.63 -12.37
CA GLY A 432 -23.36 -23.00 -12.87
C GLY A 432 -21.93 -23.56 -12.83
N ASP A 433 -20.93 -22.75 -12.43
CA ASP A 433 -19.54 -23.19 -12.20
C ASP A 433 -19.13 -22.86 -10.76
N LEU A 434 -18.90 -23.91 -9.95
CA LEU A 434 -18.46 -23.76 -8.57
C LEU A 434 -17.09 -23.09 -8.48
N ASP A 435 -16.18 -23.43 -9.40
CA ASP A 435 -14.82 -22.86 -9.40
C ASP A 435 -14.88 -21.35 -9.69
N ALA A 436 -15.73 -20.92 -10.63
CA ALA A 436 -15.99 -19.50 -10.88
C ALA A 436 -16.62 -18.80 -9.67
N THR A 437 -17.54 -19.45 -8.96
CA THR A 437 -18.18 -18.85 -7.78
C THR A 437 -17.19 -18.68 -6.63
N VAL A 438 -16.31 -19.66 -6.41
CA VAL A 438 -15.21 -19.60 -5.44
C VAL A 438 -14.21 -18.49 -5.80
N GLU A 439 -13.79 -18.40 -7.07
CA GLU A 439 -12.91 -17.34 -7.57
C GLU A 439 -13.53 -15.95 -7.40
N LEU A 440 -14.82 -15.81 -7.70
CA LEU A 440 -15.56 -14.56 -7.55
C LEU A 440 -15.70 -14.16 -6.07
N ALA A 441 -15.99 -15.11 -5.18
CA ALA A 441 -16.01 -14.87 -3.74
C ALA A 441 -14.61 -14.40 -3.27
N TRP A 442 -13.56 -15.11 -3.66
CA TRP A 442 -12.18 -14.73 -3.32
C TRP A 442 -11.83 -13.30 -3.75
N CYS A 443 -12.23 -12.88 -4.95
CA CYS A 443 -12.00 -11.51 -5.39
C CYS A 443 -12.78 -10.46 -4.58
N HIS A 444 -13.99 -10.80 -4.11
CA HIS A 444 -14.79 -9.91 -3.27
C HIS A 444 -14.24 -9.74 -1.86
N LEU A 445 -13.38 -10.63 -1.37
CA LEU A 445 -12.79 -10.53 -0.02
C LEU A 445 -12.14 -9.15 0.23
N LEU A 446 -11.43 -8.62 -0.77
CA LEU A 446 -10.71 -7.35 -0.67
C LEU A 446 -11.52 -6.14 -1.14
N VAL A 447 -12.70 -6.35 -1.73
CA VAL A 447 -13.52 -5.29 -2.36
C VAL A 447 -14.83 -5.03 -1.62
N ASP A 448 -15.58 -6.10 -1.34
CA ASP A 448 -16.88 -6.04 -0.67
C ASP A 448 -17.00 -7.26 0.25
N ARG A 449 -16.61 -7.06 1.52
CA ARG A 449 -16.65 -8.10 2.55
C ARG A 449 -18.06 -8.66 2.75
N ARG A 450 -19.12 -7.84 2.61
CA ARG A 450 -20.50 -8.30 2.78
C ARG A 450 -20.87 -9.25 1.64
N ARG A 451 -20.58 -8.87 0.40
CA ARG A 451 -20.81 -9.74 -0.77
C ARG A 451 -19.99 -11.03 -0.69
N PHE A 452 -18.76 -10.97 -0.20
CA PHE A 452 -17.96 -12.15 0.09
C PHE A 452 -18.69 -13.11 1.06
N LEU A 453 -19.15 -12.60 2.21
CA LEU A 453 -19.85 -13.40 3.22
C LEU A 453 -21.15 -14.02 2.66
N GLU A 454 -21.95 -13.25 1.91
CA GLU A 454 -23.18 -13.73 1.26
C GLU A 454 -22.90 -14.88 0.29
N MET A 455 -21.82 -14.77 -0.49
CA MET A 455 -21.41 -15.82 -1.43
C MET A 455 -20.91 -17.08 -0.72
N VAL A 456 -20.14 -16.95 0.36
CA VAL A 456 -19.66 -18.09 1.13
C VAL A 456 -20.83 -18.83 1.79
N ASP A 457 -21.82 -18.12 2.35
CA ASP A 457 -23.02 -18.76 2.90
C ASP A 457 -23.80 -19.53 1.83
N PHE A 458 -23.95 -18.94 0.64
CA PHE A 458 -24.58 -19.61 -0.48
C PHE A 458 -23.83 -20.89 -0.89
N LEU A 459 -22.49 -20.81 -0.98
CA LEU A 459 -21.64 -21.96 -1.31
C LEU A 459 -21.71 -23.08 -0.26
N GLY A 460 -21.69 -22.72 1.03
CA GLY A 460 -21.80 -23.67 2.14
C GLY A 460 -23.16 -24.37 2.16
N ALA A 461 -24.26 -23.63 1.96
CA ALA A 461 -25.60 -24.19 1.85
C ALA A 461 -25.72 -25.16 0.66
N TRP A 462 -25.18 -24.76 -0.51
CA TRP A 462 -25.18 -25.59 -1.71
C TRP A 462 -24.37 -26.89 -1.52
N ALA A 463 -23.25 -26.84 -0.80
CA ALA A 463 -22.45 -28.03 -0.48
C ALA A 463 -23.15 -28.98 0.50
N GLY A 464 -23.92 -28.43 1.46
CA GLY A 464 -24.68 -29.20 2.46
C GLY A 464 -25.82 -30.04 1.87
N ASP A 465 -26.39 -29.64 0.73
CA ASP A 465 -27.52 -30.31 0.07
C ASP A 465 -27.14 -31.58 -0.71
N GLY A 466 -25.95 -32.15 -0.47
CA GLY A 466 -25.54 -33.45 -1.02
C GLY A 466 -24.93 -33.37 -2.42
N ALA A 467 -24.44 -32.20 -2.83
CA ALA A 467 -23.65 -32.06 -4.05
C ALA A 467 -22.37 -32.91 -3.97
N GLN A 468 -22.04 -33.64 -5.03
CA GLN A 468 -20.81 -34.43 -5.09
C GLN A 468 -19.62 -33.49 -5.40
N ILE A 469 -18.98 -32.99 -4.35
CA ILE A 469 -17.83 -32.07 -4.46
C ILE A 469 -16.52 -32.88 -4.37
N ASP A 470 -15.60 -32.62 -5.31
CA ASP A 470 -14.23 -33.17 -5.26
C ASP A 470 -13.45 -32.62 -4.04
N GLY A 471 -12.48 -33.39 -3.54
CA GLY A 471 -11.67 -33.02 -2.38
C GLY A 471 -11.03 -31.63 -2.51
N THR A 472 -10.51 -31.27 -3.68
CA THR A 472 -9.89 -29.96 -3.91
C THR A 472 -10.90 -28.80 -3.75
N ARG A 473 -12.10 -28.95 -4.31
CA ARG A 473 -13.16 -27.94 -4.23
C ARG A 473 -13.71 -27.82 -2.82
N SER A 474 -13.86 -28.94 -2.13
CA SER A 474 -14.24 -28.98 -0.71
C SER A 474 -13.22 -28.24 0.15
N ALA A 475 -11.92 -28.47 -0.09
CA ALA A 475 -10.86 -27.77 0.61
C ALA A 475 -10.86 -26.25 0.34
N ARG A 476 -11.04 -25.83 -0.91
CA ARG A 476 -11.16 -24.40 -1.27
C ARG A 476 -12.34 -23.73 -0.55
N LEU A 477 -13.50 -24.40 -0.52
CA LEU A 477 -14.67 -23.91 0.22
C LEU A 477 -14.37 -23.79 1.71
N ALA A 478 -13.76 -24.81 2.32
CA ALA A 478 -13.38 -24.77 3.72
C ALA A 478 -12.38 -23.64 4.05
N VAL A 479 -11.49 -23.27 3.13
CA VAL A 479 -10.64 -22.07 3.29
C VAL A 479 -11.48 -20.79 3.25
N LEU A 480 -12.43 -20.66 2.33
CA LEU A 480 -13.31 -19.48 2.30
C LEU A 480 -14.21 -19.38 3.54
N GLU A 481 -14.76 -20.50 4.01
CA GLU A 481 -15.53 -20.59 5.25
C GLU A 481 -14.67 -20.25 6.47
N SER A 482 -13.39 -20.65 6.46
CA SER A 482 -12.42 -20.27 7.50
C SER A 482 -12.18 -18.76 7.56
N ILE A 483 -12.03 -18.13 6.39
CA ILE A 483 -11.90 -16.66 6.28
C ILE A 483 -13.19 -15.99 6.75
N ALA A 484 -14.36 -16.48 6.32
CA ALA A 484 -15.66 -15.95 6.74
C ALA A 484 -15.87 -16.07 8.26
N ALA A 485 -15.49 -17.19 8.86
CA ALA A 485 -15.52 -17.39 10.31
C ALA A 485 -14.63 -16.38 11.04
N THR A 486 -13.42 -16.11 10.51
CA THR A 486 -12.52 -15.08 11.04
C THR A 486 -13.13 -13.69 10.94
N LEU A 487 -13.71 -13.33 9.78
CA LEU A 487 -14.37 -12.04 9.58
C LEU A 487 -15.62 -11.85 10.44
N ARG A 488 -16.29 -12.94 10.84
CA ARG A 488 -17.44 -12.91 11.75
C ARG A 488 -17.06 -12.92 13.22
N GLY A 489 -15.82 -13.21 13.59
CA GLY A 489 -15.43 -13.32 15.00
C GLY A 489 -15.49 -14.72 15.60
N SER A 490 -15.59 -15.77 14.79
CA SER A 490 -15.59 -17.18 15.21
C SER A 490 -14.24 -17.85 14.90
N TRP A 491 -13.18 -17.42 15.58
CA TRP A 491 -11.79 -17.83 15.28
C TRP A 491 -11.58 -19.36 15.35
N ASN A 492 -12.06 -20.01 16.42
CA ASN A 492 -11.92 -21.45 16.64
C ASN A 492 -12.52 -22.31 15.53
N ASP A 493 -13.73 -21.95 15.07
CA ASP A 493 -14.40 -22.63 13.95
C ASP A 493 -13.55 -22.47 12.68
N GLY A 494 -13.04 -21.27 12.45
CA GLY A 494 -12.20 -20.94 11.31
C GLY A 494 -10.93 -21.81 11.23
N ALA A 495 -10.26 -22.03 12.35
CA ALA A 495 -9.05 -22.85 12.36
C ALA A 495 -9.31 -24.34 12.15
N GLY A 496 -10.44 -24.84 12.64
CA GLY A 496 -10.90 -26.19 12.36
C GLY A 496 -11.08 -26.41 10.86
N LEU A 497 -11.72 -25.46 10.18
CA LEU A 497 -11.95 -25.47 8.73
C LEU A 497 -10.64 -25.38 7.93
N ALA A 498 -9.73 -24.48 8.31
CA ALA A 498 -8.42 -24.36 7.64
C ALA A 498 -7.57 -25.63 7.78
N ARG A 499 -7.59 -26.28 8.95
CA ARG A 499 -6.91 -27.57 9.18
C ARG A 499 -7.53 -28.69 8.35
N ALA A 500 -8.86 -28.77 8.30
CA ALA A 500 -9.55 -29.76 7.46
C ALA A 500 -9.25 -29.57 5.96
N ALA A 501 -9.13 -28.33 5.50
CA ALA A 501 -8.71 -28.01 4.13
C ALA A 501 -7.28 -28.48 3.86
N LEU A 502 -6.34 -28.23 4.77
CA LEU A 502 -4.95 -28.69 4.66
C LEU A 502 -4.84 -30.22 4.65
N ASP A 503 -5.60 -30.90 5.50
CA ASP A 503 -5.66 -32.37 5.55
C ASP A 503 -6.19 -32.95 4.22
N THR A 504 -7.16 -32.27 3.60
CA THR A 504 -7.74 -32.68 2.31
C THR A 504 -6.78 -32.42 1.14
N LEU A 505 -6.07 -31.29 1.15
CA LEU A 505 -5.09 -30.94 0.11
C LEU A 505 -3.80 -31.75 0.20
N GLY A 506 -3.43 -32.24 1.39
CA GLY A 506 -2.16 -32.91 1.63
C GLY A 506 -0.98 -32.03 1.19
N ASP A 507 0.05 -32.62 0.56
CA ASP A 507 1.23 -31.89 0.09
C ASP A 507 0.97 -30.93 -1.09
N ALA A 508 -0.25 -30.91 -1.65
CA ALA A 508 -0.60 -30.05 -2.77
C ALA A 508 -1.04 -28.63 -2.36
N TRP A 509 -1.17 -28.33 -1.05
CA TRP A 509 -1.69 -27.06 -0.55
C TRP A 509 -0.97 -25.82 -1.11
N TRP A 510 0.34 -25.91 -1.35
CA TRP A 510 1.18 -24.82 -1.87
C TRP A 510 0.98 -24.54 -3.38
N LEU A 511 0.37 -25.45 -4.13
CA LEU A 511 0.06 -25.27 -5.55
C LEU A 511 -1.28 -24.54 -5.73
N ASP A 512 -2.16 -24.67 -4.75
CA ASP A 512 -3.47 -24.04 -4.76
C ASP A 512 -3.40 -22.60 -4.20
N PRO A 513 -3.90 -21.58 -4.93
CA PRO A 513 -3.88 -20.19 -4.45
C PRO A 513 -4.56 -19.97 -3.09
N LEU A 514 -5.69 -20.64 -2.84
CA LEU A 514 -6.40 -20.55 -1.55
C LEU A 514 -5.70 -21.41 -0.49
N GLY A 515 -5.21 -22.60 -0.87
CA GLY A 515 -4.42 -23.47 0.00
C GLY A 515 -3.20 -22.77 0.62
N ARG A 516 -2.54 -21.88 -0.13
CA ARG A 516 -1.41 -21.05 0.37
C ARG A 516 -1.79 -20.15 1.55
N SER A 517 -3.06 -19.74 1.65
CA SER A 517 -3.56 -18.88 2.72
C SER A 517 -3.96 -19.65 3.99
N ALA A 518 -4.19 -20.97 3.89
CA ALA A 518 -4.69 -21.77 4.99
C ALA A 518 -3.76 -21.76 6.21
N TRP A 519 -2.44 -21.82 6.02
CA TRP A 519 -1.49 -21.72 7.12
C TRP A 519 -1.47 -20.33 7.78
N SER A 520 -1.72 -19.25 7.03
CA SER A 520 -1.85 -17.91 7.61
C SER A 520 -3.10 -17.83 8.50
N LEU A 521 -4.18 -18.50 8.13
CA LEU A 521 -5.41 -18.58 8.95
C LEU A 521 -5.16 -19.39 10.23
N VAL A 522 -4.49 -20.53 10.14
CA VAL A 522 -4.11 -21.33 11.32
C VAL A 522 -3.18 -20.54 12.24
N ALA A 523 -2.18 -19.85 11.69
CA ALA A 523 -1.27 -19.02 12.47
C ALA A 523 -2.01 -17.88 13.17
N ARG A 524 -2.93 -17.20 12.48
CA ARG A 524 -3.73 -16.12 13.05
C ARG A 524 -4.64 -16.61 14.18
N ASP A 525 -5.29 -17.76 14.01
CA ASP A 525 -6.08 -18.36 15.09
C ASP A 525 -5.24 -18.65 16.33
N LEU A 526 -4.06 -19.27 16.17
CA LEU A 526 -3.15 -19.52 17.30
C LEU A 526 -2.75 -18.22 18.02
N ALA A 527 -2.61 -17.11 17.29
CA ALA A 527 -2.33 -15.80 17.87
C ALA A 527 -3.54 -15.24 18.63
N LEU A 528 -4.73 -15.20 18.00
CA LEU A 528 -5.95 -14.63 18.58
C LEU A 528 -6.49 -15.47 19.76
N ASP A 529 -6.29 -16.79 19.76
CA ASP A 529 -6.67 -17.67 20.87
C ASP A 529 -5.62 -17.73 22.00
N GLU A 530 -4.61 -16.84 21.94
CA GLU A 530 -3.52 -16.74 22.93
C GLU A 530 -2.71 -18.05 23.07
N GLN A 531 -2.65 -18.89 22.02
CA GLN A 531 -1.93 -20.18 22.01
C GLN A 531 -0.53 -20.11 21.37
N TRP A 532 -0.08 -18.93 20.96
CA TRP A 532 1.17 -18.77 20.25
C TRP A 532 2.38 -19.25 21.08
N ASP A 533 3.00 -20.33 20.63
CA ASP A 533 4.23 -20.87 21.20
C ASP A 533 5.08 -21.53 20.11
N GLU A 534 6.22 -20.93 19.78
CA GLU A 534 7.17 -21.47 18.79
C GLU A 534 7.78 -22.81 19.20
N SER A 535 7.64 -23.23 20.46
CA SER A 535 8.05 -24.58 20.87
C SER A 535 7.05 -25.66 20.43
N SER A 536 5.79 -25.29 20.23
CA SER A 536 4.72 -26.18 19.80
C SER A 536 4.95 -26.72 18.39
N ARG A 537 4.52 -27.96 18.15
CA ARG A 537 4.62 -28.59 16.83
C ARG A 537 3.74 -27.85 15.81
N THR A 538 2.55 -27.41 16.21
CA THR A 538 1.59 -26.75 15.32
C THR A 538 2.14 -25.40 14.83
N THR A 539 2.59 -24.54 15.75
CA THR A 539 3.22 -23.25 15.43
C THR A 539 4.46 -23.41 14.55
N ARG A 540 5.34 -24.38 14.87
CA ARG A 540 6.52 -24.65 14.03
C ARG A 540 6.15 -25.07 12.62
N THR A 541 5.08 -25.84 12.47
CA THR A 541 4.61 -26.28 11.15
C THR A 541 4.05 -25.09 10.37
N ALA A 542 3.25 -24.24 11.00
CA ALA A 542 2.71 -23.03 10.37
C ALA A 542 3.83 -22.05 9.96
N VAL A 543 4.77 -21.76 10.86
CA VAL A 543 5.93 -20.88 10.57
C VAL A 543 6.80 -21.47 9.44
N ALA A 544 7.07 -22.77 9.46
CA ALA A 544 7.84 -23.41 8.39
C ALA A 544 7.12 -23.33 7.03
N ALA A 545 5.80 -23.47 7.02
CA ALA A 545 5.01 -23.39 5.80
C ALA A 545 4.95 -21.96 5.23
N LEU A 546 4.89 -20.94 6.10
CA LEU A 546 4.77 -19.54 5.70
C LEU A 546 6.11 -18.87 5.39
N THR A 547 7.24 -19.43 5.81
CA THR A 547 8.57 -18.85 5.53
C THR A 547 9.15 -19.25 4.16
N VAL A 548 8.40 -20.01 3.36
CA VAL A 548 8.78 -20.53 2.04
C VAL A 548 8.98 -19.41 1.02
N THR A 549 8.09 -18.41 0.99
CA THR A 549 8.18 -17.24 0.09
C THR A 549 8.47 -15.95 0.87
N PRO A 550 9.20 -14.98 0.29
CA PRO A 550 9.46 -13.69 0.93
C PRO A 550 8.17 -12.95 1.34
N GLU A 551 7.15 -13.00 0.49
CA GLU A 551 5.88 -12.30 0.69
C GLU A 551 5.11 -12.90 1.89
N GLN A 552 4.99 -14.22 1.96
CA GLN A 552 4.33 -14.89 3.08
C GLN A 552 5.12 -14.76 4.39
N ARG A 553 6.46 -14.69 4.31
CA ARG A 553 7.31 -14.43 5.47
C ARG A 553 7.01 -13.06 6.06
N LEU A 554 6.86 -12.04 5.22
CA LEU A 554 6.57 -10.69 5.68
C LEU A 554 5.17 -10.60 6.32
N ALA A 555 4.17 -11.22 5.70
CA ALA A 555 2.82 -11.31 6.27
C ALA A 555 2.76 -12.08 7.60
N LEU A 556 3.64 -13.05 7.82
CA LEU A 556 3.73 -13.81 9.08
C LEU A 556 4.23 -12.95 10.25
N GLU A 557 5.09 -11.96 10.03
CA GLU A 557 5.68 -11.18 11.12
C GLU A 557 4.63 -10.42 11.94
N GLY A 558 3.55 -9.95 11.31
CA GLY A 558 2.40 -9.32 11.99
C GLY A 558 1.70 -10.29 12.94
N ILE A 559 1.27 -11.43 12.41
CA ILE A 559 0.63 -12.51 13.16
C ILE A 559 1.51 -12.97 14.33
N ARG A 560 2.81 -13.12 14.09
CA ARG A 560 3.79 -13.58 15.09
C ARG A 560 3.97 -12.55 16.21
N ALA A 561 4.14 -11.27 15.86
CA ALA A 561 4.25 -10.20 16.85
C ALA A 561 3.01 -10.13 17.72
N LEU A 562 1.83 -10.21 17.11
CA LEU A 562 0.55 -10.21 17.83
C LEU A 562 0.42 -11.45 18.73
N GLY A 563 0.76 -12.63 18.22
CA GLY A 563 0.75 -13.88 18.97
C GLY A 563 1.67 -13.84 20.20
N ASP A 564 2.90 -13.36 20.04
CA ASP A 564 3.83 -13.20 21.17
C ASP A 564 3.32 -12.17 22.20
N ALA A 565 2.76 -11.04 21.75
CA ALA A 565 2.19 -10.03 22.65
C ALA A 565 1.00 -10.58 23.46
N LEU A 566 0.13 -11.37 22.82
CA LEU A 566 -1.05 -11.97 23.43
C LEU A 566 -0.72 -13.21 24.29
N ALA A 567 0.31 -13.98 23.97
CA ALA A 567 0.76 -15.13 24.77
C ALA A 567 1.58 -14.73 26.01
N GLY A 568 1.93 -13.44 26.15
CA GLY A 568 2.70 -12.92 27.28
C GLY A 568 4.21 -12.92 27.07
N ARG A 569 4.66 -12.56 25.87
CA ARG A 569 6.08 -12.38 25.50
C ARG A 569 6.30 -10.98 24.89
N PRO A 570 6.03 -9.90 25.64
CA PRO A 570 6.01 -8.53 25.11
C PRO A 570 7.36 -8.09 24.49
N VAL A 571 8.48 -8.52 25.08
CA VAL A 571 9.82 -8.16 24.57
C VAL A 571 10.12 -8.83 23.22
N ASP A 572 9.66 -10.06 23.03
CA ASP A 572 9.85 -10.78 21.76
C ASP A 572 8.96 -10.17 20.67
N ALA A 573 7.72 -9.81 20.99
CA ALA A 573 6.83 -9.06 20.11
C ALA A 573 7.47 -7.74 19.64
N LEU A 574 7.97 -6.90 20.55
CA LEU A 574 8.64 -5.64 20.19
C LEU A 574 9.89 -5.85 19.34
N ARG A 575 10.63 -6.95 19.54
CA ARG A 575 11.79 -7.29 18.69
C ARG A 575 11.36 -7.59 17.25
N ILE A 576 10.24 -8.28 17.06
CA ILE A 576 9.67 -8.56 15.73
C ILE A 576 9.20 -7.25 15.09
N VAL A 577 8.44 -6.43 15.82
CA VAL A 577 7.97 -5.11 15.34
C VAL A 577 9.15 -4.25 14.87
N ALA A 578 10.22 -4.15 15.67
CA ALA A 578 11.40 -3.37 15.30
C ALA A 578 12.11 -3.92 14.04
N GLY A 579 12.08 -5.24 13.81
CA GLY A 579 12.66 -5.88 12.64
C GLY A 579 11.81 -5.71 11.37
N ALA A 580 10.49 -5.68 11.50
CA ALA A 580 9.55 -5.62 10.38
C ALA A 580 9.20 -4.19 9.93
N ARG A 581 9.39 -3.17 10.80
CA ARG A 581 9.04 -1.77 10.50
C ARG A 581 9.67 -1.25 9.21
N GLY A 582 10.93 -1.59 8.93
CA GLY A 582 11.63 -1.19 7.71
C GLY A 582 11.11 -1.84 6.42
N ALA A 583 10.39 -2.96 6.51
CA ALA A 583 9.75 -3.61 5.36
C ALA A 583 8.36 -3.02 5.06
N CYS A 584 7.66 -2.51 6.08
CA CYS A 584 6.36 -1.84 5.93
C CYS A 584 6.46 -0.47 5.23
N GLU A 585 7.65 0.15 5.21
CA GLU A 585 7.89 1.41 4.48
C GLU A 585 7.96 1.22 2.95
N VAL A 586 8.06 -0.02 2.46
CA VAL A 586 8.32 -0.32 1.04
C VAL A 586 7.06 -0.79 0.31
N ASP A 587 6.22 -1.63 0.95
CA ASP A 587 5.07 -2.31 0.31
C ASP A 587 3.73 -1.99 1.02
N ASN A 588 2.63 -1.94 0.25
CA ASN A 588 1.29 -1.56 0.72
C ASN A 588 0.60 -2.66 1.55
N LEU A 589 1.16 -3.02 2.71
CA LEU A 589 0.70 -4.14 3.54
C LEU A 589 -0.13 -3.66 4.75
N ALA A 590 -1.33 -3.13 4.50
CA ALA A 590 -2.20 -2.54 5.54
C ALA A 590 -2.50 -3.50 6.71
N VAL A 591 -2.75 -4.79 6.42
CA VAL A 591 -3.00 -5.81 7.45
C VAL A 591 -1.77 -6.01 8.35
N LEU A 592 -0.58 -6.07 7.76
CA LEU A 592 0.67 -6.21 8.51
C LEU A 592 0.91 -4.99 9.42
N ARG A 593 0.75 -3.77 8.88
CA ARG A 593 0.89 -2.52 9.66
C ARG A 593 -0.05 -2.50 10.86
N THR A 594 -1.29 -2.90 10.64
CA THR A 594 -2.33 -2.99 11.70
C THR A 594 -1.93 -4.01 12.77
N GLU A 595 -1.59 -5.24 12.37
CA GLU A 595 -1.20 -6.31 13.30
C GLU A 595 0.07 -5.94 14.11
N LEU A 596 1.06 -5.30 13.49
CA LEU A 596 2.28 -4.84 14.17
C LEU A 596 2.01 -3.70 15.17
N SER A 597 1.19 -2.71 14.80
CA SER A 597 0.85 -1.58 15.67
C SER A 597 0.05 -2.05 16.89
N LEU A 598 -0.86 -3.00 16.69
CA LEU A 598 -1.62 -3.62 17.76
C LEU A 598 -0.74 -4.46 18.69
N ALA A 599 0.18 -5.23 18.13
CA ALA A 599 1.16 -6.00 18.90
C ALA A 599 2.07 -5.09 19.74
N GLU A 600 2.54 -3.98 19.15
CA GLU A 600 3.35 -2.97 19.82
C GLU A 600 2.59 -2.32 20.99
N ALA A 601 1.35 -1.91 20.75
CA ALA A 601 0.49 -1.34 21.79
C ALA A 601 0.24 -2.32 22.95
N ALA A 602 -0.13 -3.56 22.64
CA ALA A 602 -0.37 -4.60 23.65
C ALA A 602 0.91 -4.93 24.44
N ALA A 603 2.07 -4.97 23.78
CA ALA A 603 3.35 -5.20 24.44
C ALA A 603 3.75 -4.02 25.35
N HIS A 604 3.59 -2.77 24.90
CA HIS A 604 3.86 -1.60 25.74
C HIS A 604 2.96 -1.54 26.97
N ARG A 605 1.67 -1.85 26.80
CA ARG A 605 0.73 -1.97 27.92
C ARG A 605 1.21 -3.03 28.92
N GLU A 606 1.56 -4.23 28.46
CA GLU A 606 2.04 -5.31 29.33
C GLU A 606 3.30 -4.93 30.11
N LEU A 607 4.18 -4.13 29.51
CA LEU A 607 5.41 -3.61 30.15
C LEU A 607 5.15 -2.48 31.16
N GLY A 608 3.89 -2.01 31.27
CA GLY A 608 3.47 -0.90 32.11
C GLY A 608 3.72 0.49 31.51
N ASP A 609 3.94 0.59 30.19
CA ASP A 609 4.17 1.85 29.47
C ASP A 609 2.90 2.33 28.75
N LEU A 610 1.92 2.78 29.53
CA LEU A 610 0.66 3.29 29.00
C LEU A 610 0.84 4.53 28.10
N GLY A 611 1.92 5.30 28.29
CA GLY A 611 2.21 6.49 27.48
C GLY A 611 2.60 6.17 26.04
N ALA A 612 3.22 5.00 25.81
CA ALA A 612 3.48 4.49 24.47
C ALA A 612 2.28 3.71 23.90
N ALA A 613 1.53 2.98 24.74
CA ALA A 613 0.42 2.15 24.29
C ALA A 613 -0.82 2.93 23.84
N GLN A 614 -1.26 3.94 24.62
CA GLN A 614 -2.54 4.62 24.37
C GLN A 614 -2.59 5.37 23.02
N PRO A 615 -1.56 6.12 22.59
CA PRO A 615 -1.59 6.79 21.29
C PRO A 615 -1.76 5.82 20.12
N LEU A 616 -1.04 4.69 20.14
CA LEU A 616 -1.15 3.65 19.12
C LEU A 616 -2.55 3.02 19.08
N LEU A 617 -3.15 2.79 20.24
CA LEU A 617 -4.53 2.26 20.32
C LEU A 617 -5.56 3.27 19.81
N LEU A 618 -5.40 4.55 20.13
CA LEU A 618 -6.30 5.60 19.66
C LEU A 618 -6.26 5.73 18.14
N GLU A 619 -5.07 5.72 17.55
CA GLU A 619 -4.87 5.74 16.10
C GLU A 619 -5.59 4.56 15.42
N LEU A 620 -5.41 3.34 15.94
CA LEU A 620 -6.07 2.13 15.42
C LEU A 620 -7.60 2.14 15.57
N VAL A 621 -8.13 2.83 16.59
CA VAL A 621 -9.58 2.92 16.81
C VAL A 621 -10.21 4.00 15.93
N GLU A 622 -9.49 5.09 15.64
CA GLU A 622 -9.95 6.17 14.76
C GLU A 622 -9.86 5.80 13.27
N ASP A 623 -8.97 4.89 12.89
CA ASP A 623 -8.83 4.40 11.52
C ASP A 623 -9.85 3.30 11.16
N GLU A 624 -11.06 3.72 10.80
CA GLU A 624 -12.15 2.82 10.38
C GLU A 624 -11.95 2.19 9.00
N THR A 625 -11.15 2.81 8.13
CA THR A 625 -11.03 2.43 6.71
C THR A 625 -10.01 1.32 6.49
N GLU A 626 -8.94 1.27 7.28
CA GLU A 626 -7.83 0.33 7.06
C GLU A 626 -7.85 -0.88 7.98
N THR A 627 -8.43 -0.74 9.16
CA THR A 627 -8.33 -1.73 10.22
C THR A 627 -9.28 -2.90 9.96
N THR A 628 -8.76 -4.13 10.04
CA THR A 628 -9.63 -5.32 10.01
C THR A 628 -10.57 -5.31 11.22
N PRO A 629 -11.84 -5.77 11.11
CA PRO A 629 -12.82 -5.62 12.18
C PRO A 629 -12.36 -6.24 13.51
N TYR A 630 -11.66 -7.38 13.46
CA TYR A 630 -11.10 -8.02 14.64
C TYR A 630 -9.97 -7.21 15.29
N ALA A 631 -9.12 -6.55 14.50
CA ALA A 631 -8.02 -5.73 15.02
C ALA A 631 -8.56 -4.46 15.66
N ARG A 632 -9.59 -3.85 15.06
CA ARG A 632 -10.30 -2.68 15.63
C ARG A 632 -10.99 -3.04 16.94
N LEU A 633 -11.68 -4.19 16.98
CA LEU A 633 -12.25 -4.73 18.21
C LEU A 633 -11.17 -4.89 19.28
N LEU A 634 -10.07 -5.56 18.96
CA LEU A 634 -8.99 -5.81 19.91
C LEU A 634 -8.32 -4.49 20.37
N ALA A 635 -8.16 -3.50 19.50
CA ALA A 635 -7.69 -2.17 19.86
C ALA A 635 -8.63 -1.46 20.84
N CYS A 636 -9.95 -1.49 20.62
CA CYS A 636 -10.94 -0.95 21.57
C CYS A 636 -10.88 -1.67 22.93
N LEU A 637 -10.70 -2.99 22.94
CA LEU A 637 -10.61 -3.78 24.16
C LEU A 637 -9.31 -3.52 24.93
N GLU A 638 -8.16 -3.47 24.25
CA GLU A 638 -6.88 -3.10 24.86
C GLU A 638 -6.89 -1.63 25.34
N LEU A 639 -7.58 -0.73 24.65
CA LEU A 639 -7.80 0.65 25.10
C LEU A 639 -8.69 0.70 26.34
N THR A 640 -9.73 -0.13 26.40
CA THR A 640 -10.58 -0.29 27.59
C THR A 640 -9.73 -0.71 28.79
N TYR A 641 -8.87 -1.71 28.62
CA TYR A 641 -7.97 -2.13 29.68
C TYR A 641 -6.92 -1.07 30.04
N ALA A 642 -6.32 -0.40 29.06
CA ALA A 642 -5.35 0.68 29.32
C ALA A 642 -5.98 1.87 30.09
N ARG A 643 -7.26 2.16 29.84
CA ARG A 643 -8.03 3.19 30.55
C ARG A 643 -8.41 2.74 31.97
N ILE A 644 -8.79 1.47 32.16
CA ILE A 644 -8.93 0.88 33.51
C ILE A 644 -7.61 0.96 34.29
N ASP A 645 -6.49 0.59 33.66
CA ASP A 645 -5.16 0.59 34.27
C ASP A 645 -4.69 2.02 34.66
N SER A 646 -5.24 3.06 34.03
CA SER A 646 -4.96 4.47 34.33
C SER A 646 -6.01 5.16 35.22
N ASP A 647 -7.01 4.42 35.71
CA ASP A 647 -8.15 4.92 36.51
C ASP A 647 -9.12 5.84 35.74
N ASP A 648 -9.08 5.81 34.41
CA ASP A 648 -10.01 6.54 33.53
C ASP A 648 -11.23 5.65 33.21
N LEU A 649 -12.12 5.46 34.19
CA LEU A 649 -13.29 4.58 34.03
C LEU A 649 -14.30 5.12 33.00
N ASP A 650 -14.46 6.44 32.89
CA ASP A 650 -15.37 7.05 31.93
C ASP A 650 -14.88 6.82 30.50
N GLY A 651 -13.57 7.04 30.26
CA GLY A 651 -12.98 6.68 28.99
C GLY A 651 -13.01 5.17 28.75
N ALA A 652 -12.83 4.33 29.77
CA ALA A 652 -12.92 2.88 29.60
C ALA A 652 -14.33 2.45 29.13
N ARG A 653 -15.39 3.05 29.68
CA ARG A 653 -16.78 2.83 29.24
C ARG A 653 -17.02 3.26 27.80
N GLU A 654 -16.44 4.39 27.36
CA GLU A 654 -16.54 4.85 25.98
C GLU A 654 -15.84 3.87 25.00
N ALA A 655 -14.62 3.44 25.32
CA ALA A 655 -13.88 2.46 24.51
C ALA A 655 -14.61 1.10 24.46
N PHE A 656 -15.17 0.66 25.59
CA PHE A 656 -15.97 -0.55 25.67
C PHE A 656 -17.27 -0.45 24.86
N GLY A 657 -17.96 0.70 24.90
CA GLY A 657 -19.16 0.94 24.10
C GLY A 657 -18.88 0.80 22.61
N ARG A 658 -17.79 1.37 22.12
CA ARG A 658 -17.34 1.19 20.72
C ARG A 658 -17.02 -0.27 20.41
N ALA A 659 -16.38 -1.00 21.32
CA ALA A 659 -16.15 -2.44 21.15
C ALA A 659 -17.46 -3.23 21.03
N ALA A 660 -18.46 -2.90 21.85
CA ALA A 660 -19.77 -3.55 21.81
C ALA A 660 -20.51 -3.28 20.49
N GLU A 661 -20.48 -2.05 19.99
CA GLU A 661 -21.03 -1.68 18.68
C GLU A 661 -20.39 -2.50 17.55
N ILE A 662 -19.06 -2.62 17.53
CA ILE A 662 -18.33 -3.43 16.52
C ILE A 662 -18.74 -4.91 16.57
N VAL A 663 -18.95 -5.49 17.76
CA VAL A 663 -19.42 -6.87 17.90
C VAL A 663 -20.85 -7.04 17.39
N GLU A 664 -21.71 -6.05 17.58
CA GLU A 664 -23.09 -6.08 17.09
C GLU A 664 -23.19 -5.91 15.58
N THR A 665 -22.38 -5.03 14.97
CA THR A 665 -22.48 -4.68 13.55
C THR A 665 -21.59 -5.53 12.65
N ASP A 666 -20.37 -5.84 13.06
CA ASP A 666 -19.32 -6.35 12.15
C ASP A 666 -18.85 -7.76 12.50
N VAL A 667 -18.65 -8.08 13.78
CA VAL A 667 -18.04 -9.32 14.28
C VAL A 667 -18.86 -9.97 15.38
N SER A 668 -20.01 -10.55 15.03
CA SER A 668 -20.98 -11.10 16.00
C SER A 668 -20.73 -12.54 16.46
N GLY A 669 -19.57 -13.12 16.13
CA GLY A 669 -19.19 -14.50 16.41
C GLY A 669 -18.92 -14.79 17.88
N ALA A 670 -18.74 -16.08 18.21
CA ALA A 670 -18.57 -16.51 19.60
C ALA A 670 -17.25 -16.01 20.22
N GLY A 671 -16.18 -15.96 19.44
CA GLY A 671 -14.86 -15.54 19.90
C GLY A 671 -14.80 -14.04 20.23
N SER A 672 -15.38 -13.19 19.37
CA SER A 672 -15.49 -11.75 19.63
C SER A 672 -16.41 -11.44 20.82
N ARG A 673 -17.53 -12.16 20.98
CA ARG A 673 -18.39 -12.06 22.17
C ARG A 673 -17.69 -12.48 23.45
N ALA A 674 -16.86 -13.52 23.40
CA ALA A 674 -16.08 -13.97 24.55
C ALA A 674 -15.06 -12.89 24.98
N TRP A 675 -14.37 -12.26 24.02
CA TRP A 675 -13.48 -11.12 24.29
C TRP A 675 -14.22 -9.92 24.88
N LEU A 676 -15.34 -9.53 24.30
CA LEU A 676 -16.18 -8.44 24.82
C LEU A 676 -16.64 -8.75 26.25
N SER A 677 -17.14 -9.97 26.50
CA SER A 677 -17.62 -10.38 27.83
C SER A 677 -16.51 -10.38 28.88
N ARG A 678 -15.28 -10.76 28.49
CA ARG A 678 -14.10 -10.68 29.36
C ARG A 678 -13.77 -9.24 29.74
N ALA A 679 -13.83 -8.30 28.79
CA ALA A 679 -13.60 -6.89 29.06
C ALA A 679 -14.72 -6.27 29.91
N GLY A 680 -15.98 -6.61 29.61
CA GLY A 680 -17.15 -6.16 30.39
C GLY A 680 -17.08 -6.60 31.85
N ALA A 681 -16.68 -7.86 32.10
CA ALA A 681 -16.46 -8.35 33.47
C ALA A 681 -15.35 -7.56 34.19
N GLY A 682 -14.26 -7.23 33.49
CA GLY A 682 -13.16 -6.42 34.04
C GLY A 682 -13.57 -4.98 34.36
N LEU A 683 -14.30 -4.33 33.44
CA LEU A 683 -14.78 -2.97 33.60
C LEU A 683 -15.81 -2.85 34.74
N ALA A 684 -16.74 -3.80 34.82
CA ALA A 684 -17.73 -3.84 35.90
C ALA A 684 -17.06 -4.05 37.27
N LEU A 685 -16.04 -4.92 37.36
CA LEU A 685 -15.25 -5.08 38.59
C LEU A 685 -14.51 -3.78 38.97
N ALA A 686 -13.87 -3.12 38.01
CA ALA A 686 -13.17 -1.85 38.23
C ALA A 686 -14.13 -0.73 38.67
N SER A 687 -15.37 -0.76 38.18
CA SER A 687 -16.43 0.19 38.54
C SER A 687 -17.14 -0.15 39.86
N GLY A 688 -16.84 -1.31 40.48
CA GLY A 688 -17.49 -1.79 41.70
C GLY A 688 -18.89 -2.41 41.49
N GLU A 689 -19.26 -2.69 40.24
CA GLU A 689 -20.58 -3.19 39.83
C GLU A 689 -20.60 -4.73 39.79
N VAL A 690 -20.57 -5.36 40.98
CA VAL A 690 -20.33 -6.81 41.13
C VAL A 690 -21.36 -7.70 40.43
N GLU A 691 -22.65 -7.35 40.45
CA GLU A 691 -23.69 -8.16 39.81
C GLU A 691 -23.60 -8.09 38.27
N GLU A 692 -23.21 -6.94 37.73
CA GLU A 692 -22.94 -6.80 36.30
C GLU A 692 -21.68 -7.59 35.90
N ALA A 693 -20.64 -7.53 36.73
CA ALA A 693 -19.45 -8.36 36.53
C ALA A 693 -19.77 -9.86 36.54
N ARG A 694 -20.68 -10.31 37.42
CA ARG A 694 -21.16 -11.70 37.46
C ARG A 694 -21.91 -12.07 36.19
N TRP A 695 -22.76 -11.18 35.68
CA TRP A 695 -23.49 -11.39 34.43
C TRP A 695 -22.56 -11.52 33.21
N TRP A 696 -21.56 -10.65 33.11
CA TRP A 696 -20.54 -10.74 32.06
C TRP A 696 -19.67 -12.00 32.20
N ALA A 697 -19.20 -12.32 33.40
CA ALA A 697 -18.38 -13.51 33.65
C ALA A 697 -19.10 -14.83 33.35
N ALA A 698 -20.43 -14.85 33.42
CA ALA A 698 -21.25 -16.02 33.05
C ALA A 698 -21.32 -16.25 31.53
N GLN A 699 -21.07 -15.23 30.71
CA GLN A 699 -21.10 -15.29 29.24
C GLN A 699 -19.74 -15.62 28.61
N VAL A 700 -18.68 -15.68 29.41
CA VAL A 700 -17.35 -16.06 28.92
C VAL A 700 -17.29 -17.59 28.76
N GLU A 701 -17.45 -18.06 27.52
CA GLU A 701 -17.43 -19.48 27.14
C GLU A 701 -16.01 -20.07 26.97
N ASP A 702 -14.96 -19.25 27.17
CA ASP A 702 -13.56 -19.67 27.07
C ASP A 702 -13.11 -20.56 28.25
N GLY A 703 -12.35 -21.62 27.95
CA GLY A 703 -11.89 -22.61 28.93
C GLY A 703 -10.90 -22.09 29.98
N PHE A 704 -10.21 -20.97 29.72
CA PHE A 704 -9.33 -20.32 30.69
C PHE A 704 -9.97 -19.07 31.30
N TRP A 705 -10.39 -18.13 30.45
CA TRP A 705 -10.93 -16.83 30.87
C TRP A 705 -12.28 -16.95 31.56
N GLY A 706 -13.11 -17.94 31.23
CA GLY A 706 -14.39 -18.18 31.91
C GLY A 706 -14.21 -18.44 33.40
N PRO A 707 -13.45 -19.49 33.79
CA PRO A 707 -13.11 -19.74 35.18
C PRO A 707 -12.40 -18.56 35.87
N VAL A 708 -11.47 -17.89 35.20
CA VAL A 708 -10.72 -16.75 35.76
C VAL A 708 -11.63 -15.55 36.06
N CYS A 709 -12.51 -15.15 35.13
CA CYS A 709 -13.45 -14.05 35.35
C CYS A 709 -14.41 -14.35 36.50
N ARG A 710 -14.95 -15.58 36.58
CA ARG A 710 -15.79 -16.01 37.70
C ARG A 710 -15.03 -16.00 39.02
N ALA A 711 -13.78 -16.46 39.04
CA ALA A 711 -12.93 -16.43 40.22
C ALA A 711 -12.64 -14.99 40.69
N ARG A 712 -12.39 -14.04 39.78
CA ARG A 712 -12.22 -12.62 40.13
C ARG A 712 -13.46 -12.04 40.80
N VAL A 713 -14.66 -12.34 40.28
CA VAL A 713 -15.93 -11.93 40.90
C VAL A 713 -16.09 -12.53 42.31
N LEU A 714 -15.81 -13.82 42.48
CA LEU A 714 -15.88 -14.50 43.78
C LEU A 714 -14.84 -13.97 44.78
N LEU A 715 -13.64 -13.62 44.32
CA LEU A 715 -12.62 -12.97 45.15
C LEU A 715 -13.07 -11.57 45.59
N ALA A 716 -13.74 -10.81 44.73
CA ALA A 716 -14.29 -9.50 45.07
C ALA A 716 -15.43 -9.59 46.10
N THR A 717 -16.20 -10.68 46.13
CA THR A 717 -17.24 -10.94 47.15
C THR A 717 -16.70 -11.63 48.42
N GLY A 718 -15.42 -12.00 48.46
CA GLY A 718 -14.79 -12.67 49.60
C GLY A 718 -15.00 -14.19 49.66
N GLU A 719 -15.53 -14.81 48.60
CA GLU A 719 -15.83 -16.24 48.50
C GLU A 719 -14.60 -17.05 48.01
N THR A 720 -13.50 -16.98 48.77
CA THR A 720 -12.18 -17.51 48.37
C THR A 720 -12.16 -19.01 48.06
N GLY A 721 -12.93 -19.83 48.80
CA GLY A 721 -13.00 -21.28 48.58
C GLY A 721 -13.61 -21.65 47.22
N LEU A 722 -14.74 -21.02 46.87
CA LEU A 722 -15.40 -21.22 45.57
C LEU A 722 -14.55 -20.67 44.42
N ALA A 723 -13.85 -19.56 44.64
CA ALA A 723 -12.89 -19.04 43.67
C ALA A 723 -11.78 -20.06 43.40
N GLY A 724 -11.22 -20.70 44.44
CA GLY A 724 -10.20 -21.73 44.30
C GLY A 724 -10.70 -22.97 43.56
N ASP A 725 -11.92 -23.44 43.84
CA ASP A 725 -12.53 -24.56 43.11
C ASP A 725 -12.81 -24.23 41.64
N THR A 726 -13.19 -22.98 41.35
CA THR A 726 -13.38 -22.50 39.98
C THR A 726 -12.06 -22.45 39.22
N LEU A 727 -10.98 -21.94 39.82
CA LEU A 727 -9.67 -21.85 39.16
C LEU A 727 -9.08 -23.22 38.77
N LYS A 728 -9.43 -24.30 39.49
CA LYS A 728 -8.98 -25.66 39.14
C LYS A 728 -9.49 -26.15 37.78
N THR A 729 -10.56 -25.55 37.25
CA THR A 729 -11.10 -25.90 35.93
C THR A 729 -10.50 -25.05 34.81
N ALA A 730 -9.64 -24.07 35.12
CA ALA A 730 -8.99 -23.23 34.12
C ALA A 730 -7.90 -24.01 33.37
N GLU A 731 -7.91 -23.91 32.04
CA GLU A 731 -6.93 -24.58 31.17
C GLU A 731 -5.90 -23.58 30.61
N PRO A 732 -4.74 -23.39 31.27
CA PRO A 732 -3.76 -22.39 30.83
C PRO A 732 -3.05 -22.82 29.54
N ARG A 733 -3.09 -21.94 28.53
CA ARG A 733 -2.54 -22.16 27.18
C ARG A 733 -1.22 -21.43 26.92
N SER A 734 -0.99 -20.33 27.64
CA SER A 734 0.18 -19.46 27.48
C SER A 734 0.94 -19.21 28.77
N VAL A 735 2.08 -18.51 28.68
CA VAL A 735 2.85 -18.10 29.86
C VAL A 735 2.07 -17.08 30.69
N ARG A 736 1.39 -16.13 30.04
CA ARG A 736 0.48 -15.17 30.71
C ARG A 736 -0.59 -15.90 31.51
N HIS A 737 -1.24 -16.91 30.91
CA HIS A 737 -2.29 -17.68 31.58
C HIS A 737 -1.76 -18.38 32.84
N ARG A 738 -0.57 -18.98 32.78
CA ARG A 738 0.04 -19.65 33.94
C ARG A 738 0.37 -18.67 35.06
N VAL A 739 0.98 -17.53 34.73
CA VAL A 739 1.29 -16.46 35.70
C VAL A 739 0.02 -16.01 36.43
N LEU A 740 -1.04 -15.74 35.67
CA LEU A 740 -2.31 -15.28 36.24
C LEU A 740 -2.98 -16.34 37.11
N LEU A 741 -2.99 -17.60 36.65
CA LEU A 741 -3.58 -18.72 37.40
C LEU A 741 -2.87 -18.94 38.74
N ASP A 742 -1.54 -18.95 38.75
CA ASP A 742 -0.74 -19.14 39.96
C ASP A 742 -0.93 -17.95 40.93
N ALA A 743 -0.95 -16.71 40.39
CA ALA A 743 -1.18 -15.50 41.18
C ALA A 743 -2.56 -15.50 41.84
N LEU A 744 -3.63 -15.80 41.10
CA LEU A 744 -4.98 -15.86 41.64
C LEU A 744 -5.15 -17.04 42.61
N SER A 745 -4.59 -18.21 42.28
CA SER A 745 -4.66 -19.39 43.16
C SER A 745 -4.00 -19.12 44.51
N SER A 746 -2.91 -18.34 44.55
CA SER A 746 -2.26 -17.93 45.80
C SER A 746 -3.18 -17.15 46.75
N ARG A 747 -4.19 -16.45 46.23
CA ARG A 747 -5.19 -15.69 47.01
C ARG A 747 -6.34 -16.56 47.54
N THR A 748 -6.51 -17.76 46.99
CA THR A 748 -7.63 -18.65 47.31
C THR A 748 -7.28 -19.70 48.37
N THR A 749 -6.01 -20.08 48.48
CA THR A 749 -5.58 -21.12 49.42
C THR A 749 -5.47 -20.59 50.85
N GLY A 750 -5.97 -21.37 51.81
CA GLY A 750 -5.81 -21.10 53.24
C GLY A 750 -4.45 -21.56 53.81
N ASP A 751 -3.67 -22.31 53.04
CA ASP A 751 -2.31 -22.72 53.41
C ASP A 751 -1.30 -21.65 52.98
N GLN A 752 -0.72 -20.96 53.95
CA GLN A 752 0.24 -19.89 53.72
C GLN A 752 1.50 -20.36 52.98
N ALA A 753 1.97 -21.60 53.22
CA ALA A 753 3.16 -22.12 52.54
C ALA A 753 2.87 -22.39 51.06
N GLU A 754 1.67 -22.89 50.76
CA GLU A 754 1.22 -23.12 49.39
C GLU A 754 0.94 -21.80 48.66
N ALA A 755 0.34 -20.82 49.33
CA ALA A 755 0.13 -19.47 48.78
C ALA A 755 1.47 -18.84 48.36
N GLU A 756 2.47 -18.88 49.25
CA GLU A 756 3.79 -18.33 48.98
C GLU A 756 4.49 -19.07 47.83
N ARG A 757 4.34 -20.40 47.75
CA ARG A 757 4.90 -21.23 46.67
C ARG A 757 4.31 -20.86 45.31
N LEU A 758 2.99 -20.73 45.22
CA LEU A 758 2.29 -20.37 43.98
C LEU A 758 2.63 -18.93 43.56
N LEU A 759 2.58 -17.98 44.49
CA LEU A 759 2.92 -16.59 44.20
C LEU A 759 4.38 -16.45 43.74
N LEU A 760 5.29 -17.21 44.34
CA LEU A 760 6.68 -17.22 43.91
C LEU A 760 6.83 -17.70 42.46
N GLU A 761 6.14 -18.76 42.07
CA GLU A 761 6.21 -19.28 40.71
C GLU A 761 5.63 -18.27 39.71
N ALA A 762 4.51 -17.62 40.05
CA ALA A 762 3.95 -16.52 39.28
C ALA A 762 4.95 -15.38 39.07
N VAL A 763 5.59 -14.90 40.16
CA VAL A 763 6.60 -13.83 40.11
C VAL A 763 7.82 -14.23 39.29
N ARG A 764 8.29 -15.48 39.44
CA ARG A 764 9.45 -15.99 38.70
C ARG A 764 9.19 -16.01 37.19
N GLN A 765 8.01 -16.47 36.78
CA GLN A 765 7.62 -16.53 35.37
C GLN A 765 7.34 -15.13 34.82
N ALA A 766 6.64 -14.28 35.58
CA ALA A 766 6.34 -12.90 35.19
C ALA A 766 7.60 -12.07 34.98
N ALA A 767 8.55 -12.14 35.93
CA ALA A 767 9.82 -11.44 35.83
C ALA A 767 10.71 -11.98 34.69
N ALA A 768 10.59 -13.26 34.33
CA ALA A 768 11.35 -13.85 33.22
C ALA A 768 10.85 -13.41 31.84
N GLN A 769 9.57 -13.03 31.72
CA GLN A 769 8.95 -12.57 30.47
C GLN A 769 8.60 -11.07 30.49
N ASP A 770 9.03 -10.32 31.52
CA ASP A 770 8.70 -8.91 31.72
C ASP A 770 7.18 -8.61 31.78
N LEU A 771 6.38 -9.54 32.29
CA LEU A 771 4.94 -9.34 32.52
C LEU A 771 4.75 -8.46 33.75
N VAL A 772 4.37 -7.20 33.54
CA VAL A 772 4.18 -6.22 34.60
C VAL A 772 2.69 -6.00 34.83
N GLN A 773 1.97 -5.62 33.77
CA GLN A 773 0.56 -5.25 33.87
C GLN A 773 -0.32 -6.45 34.23
N THR A 774 0.01 -7.66 33.76
CA THR A 774 -0.69 -8.90 34.15
C THR A 774 -0.83 -9.07 35.67
N LEU A 775 0.17 -8.66 36.46
CA LEU A 775 0.11 -8.73 37.92
C LEU A 775 -0.39 -7.42 38.56
N ALA A 776 -0.07 -6.26 37.98
CA ALA A 776 -0.51 -4.97 38.49
C ALA A 776 -2.04 -4.82 38.47
N SER A 777 -2.70 -5.27 37.40
CA SER A 777 -4.16 -5.14 37.22
C SER A 777 -4.99 -5.99 38.20
N GLU A 778 -4.39 -6.95 38.91
CA GLU A 778 -5.11 -7.76 39.92
C GLU A 778 -5.32 -7.04 41.27
N GLY A 779 -4.76 -5.82 41.40
CA GLY A 779 -5.00 -4.91 42.50
C GLY A 779 -3.88 -4.84 43.55
N PRO A 780 -3.98 -3.87 44.48
CA PRO A 780 -2.92 -3.51 45.40
C PRO A 780 -2.55 -4.65 46.36
N ASP A 781 -3.51 -5.49 46.77
CA ASP A 781 -3.28 -6.61 47.69
C ASP A 781 -2.29 -7.64 47.11
N LEU A 782 -2.40 -7.93 45.80
CA LEU A 782 -1.48 -8.85 45.14
C LEU A 782 -0.11 -8.22 45.02
N VAL A 783 -0.03 -6.94 44.66
CA VAL A 783 1.23 -6.21 44.55
C VAL A 783 1.95 -6.16 45.91
N GLU A 784 1.24 -5.90 47.01
CA GLU A 784 1.80 -5.97 48.36
C GLU A 784 2.28 -7.39 48.72
N ALA A 785 1.58 -8.44 48.28
CA ALA A 785 2.04 -9.81 48.43
C ALA A 785 3.33 -10.08 47.64
N VAL A 786 3.45 -9.56 46.42
CA VAL A 786 4.67 -9.65 45.60
C VAL A 786 5.83 -8.88 46.25
N GLU A 787 5.56 -7.72 46.86
CA GLU A 787 6.55 -6.92 47.59
C GLU A 787 7.19 -7.69 48.76
N ARG A 788 6.43 -8.53 49.45
CA ARG A 788 6.98 -9.42 50.49
C ARG A 788 7.98 -10.44 49.94
N LEU A 789 7.90 -10.73 48.64
CA LEU A 789 8.83 -11.60 47.90
C LEU A 789 9.89 -10.82 47.11
N ALA A 790 10.06 -9.52 47.36
CA ALA A 790 10.96 -8.65 46.59
C ALA A 790 12.42 -9.16 46.51
N TRP A 791 12.88 -9.92 47.49
CA TRP A 791 14.21 -10.54 47.52
C TRP A 791 14.43 -11.64 46.46
N ARG A 792 13.36 -12.12 45.81
CA ARG A 792 13.42 -13.14 44.74
C ARG A 792 13.09 -12.60 43.34
N ALA A 793 12.76 -11.30 43.22
CA ALA A 793 12.44 -10.67 41.94
C ALA A 793 13.49 -9.61 41.54
N PRO A 794 13.72 -9.39 40.24
CA PRO A 794 14.60 -8.32 39.78
C PRO A 794 14.09 -6.93 40.23
N GLY A 795 14.97 -6.12 40.82
CA GLY A 795 14.58 -4.81 41.36
C GLY A 795 14.02 -3.83 40.32
N SER A 796 14.50 -3.88 39.07
CA SER A 796 13.99 -3.06 37.96
C SER A 796 12.58 -3.46 37.52
N TRP A 797 12.27 -4.76 37.57
CA TRP A 797 10.93 -5.28 37.28
C TRP A 797 9.95 -4.90 38.39
N LEU A 798 10.34 -5.08 39.66
CA LEU A 798 9.52 -4.61 40.80
C LEU A 798 9.24 -3.11 40.77
N ALA A 799 10.23 -2.28 40.39
CA ALA A 799 10.02 -0.85 40.26
C ALA A 799 9.03 -0.47 39.15
N ARG A 800 8.94 -1.25 38.07
CA ARG A 800 7.88 -1.11 37.06
C ARG A 800 6.54 -1.58 37.60
N LEU A 801 6.49 -2.72 38.26
CA LEU A 801 5.27 -3.23 38.91
C LEU A 801 4.67 -2.22 39.88
N ARG A 802 5.49 -1.62 40.76
CA ARG A 802 5.05 -0.56 41.68
C ARG A 802 4.45 0.65 40.96
N ARG A 803 5.05 1.07 39.83
CA ARG A 803 4.55 2.21 39.07
C ARG A 803 3.24 1.88 38.37
N ALA A 804 3.14 0.70 37.78
CA ALA A 804 1.94 0.21 37.12
C ALA A 804 0.77 -0.02 38.11
N ALA A 805 1.06 -0.36 39.36
CA ALA A 805 0.07 -0.60 40.40
C ALA A 805 -0.54 0.68 41.01
N VAL A 806 0.01 1.87 40.72
CA VAL A 806 -0.51 3.14 41.23
C VAL A 806 -1.42 3.75 40.16
N PRO A 807 -2.75 3.80 40.38
CA PRO A 807 -3.69 4.37 39.43
C PRO A 807 -3.39 5.87 39.23
N GLY A 808 -3.50 6.36 37.99
CA GLY A 808 -3.25 7.77 37.68
C GLY A 808 -1.79 8.21 37.63
N ALA A 809 -0.80 7.29 37.67
CA ALA A 809 0.61 7.61 37.41
C ALA A 809 0.91 7.90 35.91
N VAL A 810 -0.09 8.38 35.16
CA VAL A 810 0.06 8.87 33.79
C VAL A 810 0.88 10.15 33.83
N GLY A 811 2.13 10.08 33.38
CA GLY A 811 2.99 11.26 33.22
C GLY A 811 4.43 11.13 33.74
N ALA A 812 4.80 10.04 34.42
CA ALA A 812 6.18 9.86 34.90
C ALA A 812 7.12 9.12 33.91
N THR A 813 6.72 8.93 32.64
CA THR A 813 7.62 8.48 31.57
C THR A 813 8.31 9.64 30.84
N ALA A 814 7.81 10.87 30.99
CA ALA A 814 8.49 12.08 30.51
C ALA A 814 9.37 12.76 31.56
N ALA A 815 9.25 12.36 32.84
CA ALA A 815 10.22 12.76 33.86
C ALA A 815 11.52 11.99 33.59
N ALA A 816 12.48 12.71 33.02
CA ALA A 816 13.88 12.33 32.79
C ALA A 816 14.30 11.09 33.59
N VAL A 817 14.93 10.11 32.92
CA VAL A 817 15.78 9.11 33.56
C VAL A 817 16.86 9.87 34.33
N ALA A 818 16.51 10.31 35.53
CA ALA A 818 17.44 10.88 36.48
C ALA A 818 18.26 9.68 36.94
N PRO A 819 19.58 9.71 36.72
CA PRO A 819 20.42 8.60 37.12
C PRO A 819 20.25 8.40 38.63
N LEU A 820 20.24 7.14 39.10
CA LEU A 820 20.08 6.77 40.51
C LEU A 820 21.08 7.52 41.41
N GLU A 821 22.21 7.94 40.83
CA GLU A 821 23.16 8.90 41.35
C GLU A 821 23.56 9.90 40.25
N PRO A 822 23.83 11.18 40.55
CA PRO A 822 24.29 12.14 39.54
C PRO A 822 25.56 11.62 38.81
N LEU A 823 25.52 11.71 37.48
CA LEU A 823 26.68 11.40 36.63
C LEU A 823 27.70 12.53 36.76
N THR A 824 28.96 12.16 36.91
CA THR A 824 30.09 13.11 36.86
C THR A 824 30.26 13.65 35.44
N GLU A 825 30.92 14.80 35.28
CA GLU A 825 31.20 15.38 33.95
C GLU A 825 31.89 14.38 33.02
N ARG A 826 32.81 13.58 33.57
CA ARG A 826 33.54 12.56 32.80
C ARG A 826 32.66 11.40 32.36
N GLU A 827 31.68 11.00 33.17
CA GLU A 827 30.70 9.98 32.81
C GLU A 827 29.71 10.50 31.76
N LEU A 828 29.35 11.79 31.82
CA LEU A 828 28.50 12.45 30.82
C LEU A 828 29.19 12.55 29.46
N GLU A 829 30.48 12.84 29.41
CA GLU A 829 31.26 12.84 28.17
C GLU A 829 31.29 11.46 27.52
N VAL A 830 31.52 10.41 28.31
CA VAL A 830 31.45 9.01 27.84
C VAL A 830 30.03 8.69 27.33
N LEU A 831 29.01 9.04 28.11
CA LEU A 831 27.60 8.76 27.79
C LEU A 831 27.16 9.42 26.47
N ARG A 832 27.62 10.65 26.18
CA ARG A 832 27.33 11.37 24.93
C ARG A 832 27.87 10.69 23.68
N LEU A 833 28.96 9.92 23.81
CA LEU A 833 29.58 9.23 22.68
C LEU A 833 29.04 7.82 22.46
N LEU A 834 28.29 7.24 23.41
CA LEU A 834 27.72 5.89 23.28
C LEU A 834 26.75 5.71 22.10
N PRO A 835 25.88 6.70 21.76
CA PRO A 835 24.99 6.63 20.60
C PRO A 835 25.69 6.68 19.25
N SER A 836 26.98 7.03 19.21
CA SER A 836 27.77 7.08 17.98
C SER A 836 28.14 5.68 17.47
N ARG A 837 28.56 5.59 16.21
CA ARG A 837 29.10 4.36 15.59
C ARG A 837 30.53 4.04 16.04
N LEU A 838 31.14 4.84 16.91
CA LEU A 838 32.51 4.65 17.37
C LEU A 838 32.65 3.35 18.17
N THR A 839 33.71 2.61 17.95
CA THR A 839 34.09 1.47 18.79
C THR A 839 34.54 1.95 20.18
N LEU A 840 34.56 1.06 21.17
CA LEU A 840 35.04 1.42 22.51
C LEU A 840 36.51 1.88 22.51
N ARG A 841 37.30 1.45 21.53
CA ARG A 841 38.69 1.91 21.39
C ARG A 841 38.73 3.34 20.89
N GLU A 842 37.96 3.64 19.85
CA GLU A 842 37.88 4.99 19.28
C GLU A 842 37.27 6.00 20.25
N ILE A 843 36.27 5.61 21.07
CA ILE A 843 35.75 6.47 22.14
C ILE A 843 36.82 6.74 23.21
N ALA A 844 37.64 5.75 23.54
CA ALA A 844 38.73 5.93 24.51
C ALA A 844 39.81 6.87 23.96
N ASP A 845 40.14 6.74 22.67
CA ASP A 845 41.10 7.60 21.97
C ASP A 845 40.57 9.05 21.85
N GLU A 846 39.29 9.24 21.51
CA GLU A 846 38.61 10.55 21.41
C GLU A 846 38.59 11.28 22.77
N LEU A 847 38.43 10.53 23.86
CA LEU A 847 38.44 11.08 25.22
C LEU A 847 39.84 11.14 25.83
N PHE A 848 40.89 10.75 25.11
CA PHE A 848 42.28 10.67 25.59
C PHE A 848 42.45 9.85 26.88
N ILE A 849 41.77 8.70 26.98
CA ILE A 849 41.86 7.76 28.12
C ILE A 849 42.18 6.34 27.66
N SER A 850 42.64 5.49 28.59
CA SER A 850 42.84 4.07 28.27
C SER A 850 41.49 3.34 28.10
N ILE A 851 41.45 2.31 27.25
CA ILE A 851 40.26 1.46 27.06
C ILE A 851 39.78 0.80 28.36
N ASN A 852 40.69 0.53 29.30
CA ASN A 852 40.33 -0.03 30.61
C ASN A 852 39.64 1.01 31.50
N THR A 853 40.08 2.27 31.42
CA THR A 853 39.42 3.41 32.08
C THR A 853 38.03 3.66 31.50
N LEU A 854 37.87 3.57 30.18
CA LEU A 854 36.56 3.67 29.54
C LEU A 854 35.62 2.54 29.97
N LYS A 855 36.10 1.28 30.01
CA LYS A 855 35.32 0.14 30.50
C LYS A 855 34.89 0.30 31.96
N PHE A 856 35.73 0.91 32.79
CA PHE A 856 35.37 1.26 34.16
C PHE A 856 34.24 2.31 34.18
N HIS A 857 34.37 3.41 33.42
CA HIS A 857 33.30 4.41 33.32
C HIS A 857 32.00 3.83 32.78
N LEU A 858 32.05 2.97 31.77
CA LEU A 858 30.88 2.25 31.24
C LEU A 858 30.19 1.40 32.30
N LYS A 859 30.96 0.63 33.08
CA LYS A 859 30.41 -0.16 34.19
C LYS A 859 29.72 0.72 35.23
N VAL A 860 30.29 1.88 35.55
CA VAL A 860 29.70 2.84 36.50
C VAL A 860 28.47 3.51 35.91
N ILE A 861 28.50 3.92 34.64
CA ILE A 861 27.37 4.51 33.91
C ILE A 861 26.20 3.52 33.84
N TYR A 862 26.46 2.27 33.47
CA TYR A 862 25.44 1.22 33.40
C TYR A 862 24.77 1.01 34.76
N ARG A 863 25.57 0.93 35.82
CA ARG A 863 25.06 0.86 37.19
C ARG A 863 24.24 2.08 37.58
N LYS A 864 24.69 3.30 37.26
CA LYS A 864 24.00 4.56 37.62
C LYS A 864 22.72 4.81 36.81
N LEU A 865 22.66 4.31 35.58
CA LEU A 865 21.50 4.39 34.70
C LEU A 865 20.54 3.19 34.82
N GLY A 866 20.94 2.13 35.53
CA GLY A 866 20.14 0.92 35.68
C GLY A 866 20.04 0.07 34.40
N VAL A 867 20.99 0.22 33.48
CA VAL A 867 21.02 -0.47 32.17
C VAL A 867 22.10 -1.56 32.15
N ALA A 868 21.92 -2.60 31.33
CA ALA A 868 22.83 -3.74 31.25
C ALA A 868 23.71 -3.73 29.99
N SER A 869 23.35 -2.93 28.97
CA SER A 869 24.01 -2.94 27.67
C SER A 869 24.35 -1.54 27.13
N ARG A 870 25.25 -1.51 26.13
CA ARG A 870 25.61 -0.27 25.42
C ARG A 870 24.42 0.31 24.64
N ALA A 871 23.57 -0.56 24.09
CA ALA A 871 22.40 -0.16 23.32
C ALA A 871 21.39 0.58 24.21
N GLU A 872 21.05 0.00 25.37
CA GLU A 872 20.17 0.62 26.37
C GLU A 872 20.74 1.95 26.90
N ALA A 873 22.05 1.99 27.19
CA ALA A 873 22.72 3.22 27.61
C ALA A 873 22.69 4.31 26.52
N ALA A 874 22.79 3.91 25.25
CA ALA A 874 22.73 4.82 24.11
C ALA A 874 21.32 5.38 23.87
N GLU A 875 20.28 4.55 24.02
CA GLU A 875 18.88 5.02 23.96
C GLU A 875 18.58 6.00 25.08
N THR A 876 19.00 5.68 26.30
CA THR A 876 18.89 6.58 27.47
C THR A 876 19.60 7.92 27.21
N ALA A 877 20.79 7.90 26.59
CA ALA A 877 21.52 9.11 26.22
C ALA A 877 20.82 9.95 25.13
N ARG A 878 20.18 9.31 24.14
CA ARG A 878 19.38 10.01 23.10
C ARG A 878 18.17 10.70 23.71
N ALA A 879 17.46 10.03 24.61
CA ALA A 879 16.32 10.59 25.34
C ALA A 879 16.71 11.81 26.21
N LEU A 880 17.88 11.80 26.85
CA LEU A 880 18.39 12.94 27.62
C LEU A 880 18.80 14.14 26.74
N THR A 881 19.13 13.91 25.47
CA THR A 881 19.60 14.96 24.53
C THR A 881 18.43 15.65 23.83
N SER A 882 17.33 14.95 23.54
CA SER A 882 16.12 15.55 22.97
C SER A 882 15.42 16.52 23.94
N LEU A 883 15.43 16.21 25.24
CA LEU A 883 14.85 17.05 26.31
C LEU A 883 15.59 18.38 26.52
N ARG A 884 16.89 18.48 26.19
CA ARG A 884 17.64 19.75 26.29
C ARG A 884 17.37 20.71 25.13
N ARG A 885 16.93 20.22 23.97
CA ARG A 885 16.56 21.09 22.82
C ARG A 885 15.22 21.78 23.04
N THR A 886 14.26 21.12 23.69
CA THR A 886 12.96 21.72 24.05
C THR A 886 13.08 22.75 25.18
N ALA A 887 14.05 22.62 26.09
CA ALA A 887 14.27 23.59 27.18
C ALA A 887 15.04 24.87 26.79
N GLN A 888 15.62 24.96 25.58
CA GLN A 888 16.40 26.13 25.13
C GLN A 888 15.73 27.01 24.06
N ALA A 889 14.50 26.70 23.63
CA ALA A 889 13.74 27.54 22.71
C ALA A 889 12.70 28.40 23.45
N SER A 890 13.13 29.40 24.23
CA SER A 890 12.25 30.50 24.72
C SER A 890 12.96 31.68 25.42
N SER A 891 14.25 31.95 25.18
CA SER A 891 14.94 33.11 25.80
C SER A 891 15.70 34.06 24.85
N THR A 892 15.29 34.18 23.59
CA THR A 892 15.84 35.21 22.68
C THR A 892 14.76 35.97 21.91
N ARG A 893 13.95 36.72 22.65
CA ARG A 893 13.35 37.98 22.17
C ARG A 893 13.58 39.07 23.21
N ARG A 894 14.78 39.68 23.16
CA ARG A 894 15.07 41.03 23.67
C ARG A 894 16.45 41.48 23.18
N ARG A 895 16.52 41.93 21.94
CA ARG A 895 17.03 43.25 21.51
C ARG A 895 17.04 43.31 19.99
#